data_AF-A0A0C2III9-F1
#
_entry.id   AF-A0A0C2III9-F1
#
_cell.length_a   1.000
_cell.length_b   1.000
_cell.length_c   1.000
_cell.angle_alpha   90.00
_cell.angle_beta   90.00
_cell.angle_gamma   90.00
#
_symmetry.space_group_name_H-M   'P 1'
#
loop_
_entity.id
_entity.type
_entity.pdbx_description
1 polymer ?
#
loop_
_entity_poly.entity_id
_entity_poly.type
_entity_poly.pdbx_seq_one_letter_code
_entity_poly.pdbx_strand_id
1 'polypeptide(L)'
;MAPIRLIIEDGVFKDSVGRQLVLRGINVAGDAKLPSAPEMPSHIAKDFFEGDKVTFHKRPFPKEDAHLHFSRLKKMGYNTIRYVFTWEAIEAAGPGKYDEEWIQHTVDILRIAKEYGFYVFMDPHQDVWSRFTGGSGAPMWTLYACGLNPEKFAVTEAAIVQNTYEDVDNFPKMIWSTNYFRLAAATMFTLFFAGRDFAPKCIIDGQNIQDYLQGHFLAAIGHLAKRIKEAGDLENDVVFGWESLNEPSKGMIGYQDISVIPKEQALKKGTSPTIFQAMLTGMGRSVEVDVWEMGGLGPVKSGRKLVDPGGEKAWLPADYDDSRYGWKRDPGWKLGECIWAQHGVWDASSENDVLLRKNYFAKNPRTGETIDYPCFSDSYFMDYFRANRDIVRKYHPDAIMLLQGPTMELPPNIKGTKDDDERMVYAPHFYDGITLMTKKWNRTWNVDVLGVLRGRYWHPAFAIRVGESAIRNCFRDQLAAMRQEGLDRVGDHPCILTEFGIPYDMDDKHAYKTGDYSSQSAAMDANHYGVEGALMEGYTLWVYMTENDHLRGDQWNGEDLSIVSQDDSLLPVSHRPKTIPDRATAPALRRVVTSSSIGAGEAPTSSANLSTASTDVPNQGQPRRSDVDQDDMVNPGNIKQVLTQPSISSRPASTNGHAGNSGNNETTANDGNTNTVGSSNSSPELSNAPGFRAAEAYVRPAPIATSGEIAEYGFNLRQAEFNLKVYGLSDEKRLAAAKKEAATLAADTPEGEEARRERSLVGADLISLNLAPGGEAAGGDDGNGGLLPLPTVVWLPEYHFPEDSIDVEVSAGRWEISWDAEETATLQRLRWWHPPGTQTLKIKGRVRKYNDVEGATGREDGYYDQLSNWLEGGCSVM
;
A
#
# COMPACT_ATOMS: atom_id res chain seq x y z
N MET A 1 10.66 -26.76 -14.09
CA MET A 1 9.33 -26.15 -13.88
C MET A 1 8.98 -25.44 -15.16
N ALA A 2 7.77 -25.59 -15.69
CA ALA A 2 7.38 -24.77 -16.82
C ALA A 2 7.16 -23.34 -16.26
N PRO A 3 7.59 -22.26 -16.95
CA PRO A 3 7.58 -20.89 -16.40
C PRO A 3 6.17 -20.32 -16.14
N ILE A 4 5.83 -19.76 -14.97
CA ILE A 4 4.55 -19.04 -14.78
C ILE A 4 4.55 -17.73 -15.60
N ARG A 5 4.47 -17.85 -16.93
CA ARG A 5 4.70 -16.75 -17.84
C ARG A 5 3.46 -15.87 -17.87
N LEU A 6 3.58 -14.72 -17.22
CA LEU A 6 2.65 -13.60 -17.31
C LEU A 6 2.88 -12.85 -18.63
N ILE A 7 1.82 -12.62 -19.39
CA ILE A 7 1.85 -11.91 -20.68
C ILE A 7 0.95 -10.68 -20.57
N ILE A 8 1.33 -9.58 -21.22
CA ILE A 8 0.46 -8.41 -21.41
C ILE A 8 -0.03 -8.44 -22.85
N GLU A 9 -1.34 -8.41 -23.03
CA GLU A 9 -2.01 -8.33 -24.34
C GLU A 9 -3.35 -7.61 -24.16
N ASP A 10 -3.66 -6.66 -25.03
CA ASP A 10 -4.89 -5.86 -24.99
C ASP A 10 -5.14 -5.16 -23.63
N GLY A 11 -4.07 -4.60 -23.03
CA GLY A 11 -4.16 -3.87 -21.76
C GLY A 11 -4.44 -4.72 -20.53
N VAL A 12 -4.40 -6.06 -20.63
CA VAL A 12 -4.68 -6.99 -19.51
C VAL A 12 -3.58 -8.03 -19.34
N PHE A 13 -3.50 -8.62 -18.14
CA PHE A 13 -2.64 -9.77 -17.90
C PHE A 13 -3.27 -11.06 -18.42
N LYS A 14 -2.47 -11.90 -19.06
CA LYS A 14 -2.88 -13.22 -19.54
C LYS A 14 -1.90 -14.32 -19.16
N ASP A 15 -2.42 -15.53 -18.99
CA ASP A 15 -1.61 -16.74 -18.89
C ASP A 15 -1.18 -17.27 -20.28
N SER A 16 -0.40 -18.35 -20.31
CA SER A 16 0.10 -18.96 -21.56
C SER A 16 -0.99 -19.50 -22.48
N VAL A 17 -2.21 -19.68 -21.98
CA VAL A 17 -3.37 -20.17 -22.74
C VAL A 17 -4.38 -19.05 -23.07
N GLY A 18 -4.07 -17.80 -22.71
CA GLY A 18 -4.83 -16.62 -23.08
C GLY A 18 -6.05 -16.32 -22.21
N ARG A 19 -6.10 -16.83 -20.97
CA ARG A 19 -7.09 -16.40 -19.95
C ARG A 19 -6.64 -15.11 -19.31
N GLN A 20 -7.56 -14.17 -19.08
CA GLN A 20 -7.27 -12.96 -18.31
C GLN A 20 -6.98 -13.32 -16.85
N LEU A 21 -5.92 -12.76 -16.27
CA LEU A 21 -5.53 -12.95 -14.87
C LEU A 21 -5.78 -11.67 -14.06
N VAL A 22 -6.28 -11.82 -12.84
CA VAL A 22 -6.28 -10.75 -11.85
C VAL A 22 -5.18 -11.00 -10.84
N LEU A 23 -4.27 -10.04 -10.71
CA LEU A 23 -3.17 -10.13 -9.75
C LEU A 23 -3.63 -9.65 -8.38
N ARG A 24 -4.02 -10.58 -7.52
CA ARG A 24 -4.40 -10.32 -6.13
C ARG A 24 -3.19 -10.53 -5.24
N GLY A 25 -2.57 -9.45 -4.80
CA GLY A 25 -1.30 -9.52 -4.09
C GLY A 25 -1.22 -8.77 -2.78
N ILE A 26 -0.03 -8.85 -2.20
CA ILE A 26 0.37 -8.25 -0.94
C ILE A 26 1.84 -7.84 -0.97
N ASN A 27 2.18 -6.80 -0.21
CA ASN A 27 3.54 -6.33 0.00
C ASN A 27 4.27 -7.22 1.01
N VAL A 28 5.41 -7.80 0.61
CA VAL A 28 6.24 -8.71 1.42
C VAL A 28 7.67 -8.21 1.42
N ALA A 29 8.21 -7.70 2.52
CA ALA A 29 7.53 -7.44 3.79
C ALA A 29 7.93 -6.09 4.36
N GLY A 30 7.09 -5.55 5.25
CA GLY A 30 7.40 -4.31 5.98
C GLY A 30 8.70 -4.41 6.78
N ASP A 31 9.06 -5.62 7.23
CA ASP A 31 10.31 -5.95 7.91
C ASP A 31 11.55 -5.51 7.10
N ALA A 32 11.47 -5.52 5.76
CA ALA A 32 12.58 -5.16 4.88
C ALA A 32 12.97 -3.67 4.93
N LYS A 33 12.14 -2.82 5.55
CA LYS A 33 12.47 -1.41 5.79
C LYS A 33 13.59 -1.22 6.81
N LEU A 34 13.88 -2.24 7.63
CA LEU A 34 14.73 -2.14 8.81
C LEU A 34 15.76 -3.27 8.85
N PRO A 35 17.00 -3.00 9.32
CA PRO A 35 18.01 -4.04 9.47
C PRO A 35 17.58 -5.21 10.36
N SER A 36 18.13 -6.38 10.06
CA SER A 36 17.93 -7.60 10.85
C SER A 36 19.04 -7.87 11.87
N ALA A 37 20.25 -7.36 11.62
CA ALA A 37 21.35 -7.45 12.57
C ALA A 37 22.26 -6.21 12.51
N PRO A 38 22.47 -5.51 13.64
CA PRO A 38 21.63 -5.60 14.84
C PRO A 38 20.17 -5.31 14.48
N GLU A 39 19.23 -5.94 15.20
CA GLU A 39 17.82 -5.63 15.07
C GLU A 39 17.60 -4.17 15.47
N MET A 40 17.07 -3.37 14.55
CA MET A 40 17.05 -1.92 14.69
C MET A 40 15.70 -1.34 14.26
N PRO A 41 14.63 -1.60 15.02
CA PRO A 41 13.35 -0.95 14.78
C PRO A 41 13.45 0.56 15.06
N SER A 42 12.48 1.32 14.57
CA SER A 42 12.54 2.80 14.57
C SER A 42 12.58 3.41 15.98
N HIS A 43 12.26 2.63 17.00
CA HIS A 43 12.28 3.06 18.40
C HIS A 43 13.58 2.70 19.15
N ILE A 44 14.60 2.14 18.48
CA ILE A 44 15.86 1.76 19.12
C ILE A 44 16.98 2.70 18.66
N ALA A 45 17.47 3.52 19.59
CA ALA A 45 18.53 4.50 19.33
C ALA A 45 19.95 3.90 19.29
N LYS A 46 20.13 2.76 19.98
CA LYS A 46 21.45 2.15 20.17
C LYS A 46 22.05 1.76 18.82
N ASP A 47 23.31 2.16 18.60
CA ASP A 47 24.08 1.86 17.39
C ASP A 47 23.43 2.37 16.08
N PHE A 48 22.44 3.28 16.15
CA PHE A 48 21.66 3.74 14.99
C PHE A 48 22.55 4.30 13.86
N PHE A 49 23.59 5.05 14.21
CA PHE A 49 24.56 5.66 13.27
C PHE A 49 25.70 4.72 12.82
N GLU A 50 25.70 3.46 13.25
CA GLU A 50 26.62 2.41 12.76
C GLU A 50 26.08 1.76 11.47
N GLY A 51 25.52 2.56 10.56
CA GLY A 51 24.79 2.08 9.39
C GLY A 51 25.58 1.24 8.40
N ASP A 52 26.91 1.35 8.41
CA ASP A 52 27.77 0.64 7.46
C ASP A 52 28.04 -0.81 7.91
N LYS A 53 27.56 -1.18 9.11
CA LYS A 53 27.79 -2.47 9.76
C LYS A 53 26.50 -3.28 9.94
N VAL A 54 25.39 -2.79 9.37
CA VAL A 54 24.10 -3.47 9.46
C VAL A 54 23.96 -4.52 8.36
N THR A 55 23.13 -5.53 8.59
CA THR A 55 22.80 -6.55 7.58
C THR A 55 21.29 -6.82 7.54
N PHE A 56 20.83 -7.25 6.38
CA PHE A 56 19.43 -7.54 6.11
C PHE A 56 19.17 -9.04 5.87
N HIS A 57 20.15 -9.91 6.13
CA HIS A 57 20.16 -11.35 5.83
C HIS A 57 18.99 -12.21 6.36
N LYS A 58 18.09 -11.64 7.18
CA LYS A 58 16.84 -12.27 7.65
C LYS A 58 15.59 -11.51 7.20
N ARG A 59 15.70 -10.62 6.20
CA ARG A 59 14.59 -9.86 5.63
C ARG A 59 14.28 -10.40 4.23
N PRO A 60 13.00 -10.61 3.88
CA PRO A 60 11.78 -10.20 4.60
C PRO A 60 11.48 -11.01 5.87
N PHE A 61 12.01 -12.22 5.99
CA PHE A 61 11.95 -13.07 7.18
C PHE A 61 13.00 -14.18 7.05
N PRO A 62 13.37 -14.89 8.13
CA PRO A 62 14.29 -16.02 8.05
C PRO A 62 13.81 -17.09 7.05
N LYS A 63 14.76 -17.75 6.38
CA LYS A 63 14.47 -18.74 5.32
C LYS A 63 13.66 -19.92 5.86
N GLU A 64 13.96 -20.34 7.08
CA GLU A 64 13.28 -21.40 7.81
C GLU A 64 11.78 -21.13 8.04
N ASP A 65 11.39 -19.86 8.11
CA ASP A 65 10.00 -19.44 8.36
C ASP A 65 9.23 -19.16 7.06
N ALA A 66 9.91 -19.15 5.91
CA ALA A 66 9.31 -18.78 4.63
C ALA A 66 8.10 -19.65 4.25
N HIS A 67 8.16 -20.97 4.48
CA HIS A 67 7.03 -21.86 4.21
C HIS A 67 5.80 -21.55 5.07
N LEU A 68 6.00 -21.16 6.33
CA LEU A 68 4.91 -20.75 7.23
C LEU A 68 4.19 -19.52 6.67
N HIS A 69 4.97 -18.50 6.29
CA HIS A 69 4.44 -17.23 5.80
C HIS A 69 3.77 -17.36 4.43
N PHE A 70 4.43 -18.03 3.47
CA PHE A 70 3.85 -18.24 2.15
C PHE A 70 2.61 -19.15 2.16
N SER A 71 2.56 -20.16 3.04
CA SER A 71 1.34 -20.96 3.23
C SER A 71 0.18 -20.12 3.77
N ARG A 72 0.46 -19.20 4.70
CA ARG A 72 -0.54 -18.27 5.24
C ARG A 72 -1.09 -17.35 4.14
N LEU A 73 -0.21 -16.72 3.37
CA LEU A 73 -0.60 -15.82 2.27
C LEU A 73 -1.41 -16.55 1.18
N LYS A 74 -1.04 -17.78 0.83
CA LYS A 74 -1.82 -18.60 -0.11
C LYS A 74 -3.22 -18.92 0.40
N LYS A 75 -3.36 -19.29 1.67
CA LYS A 75 -4.67 -19.54 2.29
C LYS A 75 -5.54 -18.30 2.38
N MET A 76 -4.94 -17.11 2.42
CA MET A 76 -5.63 -15.83 2.31
C MET A 76 -6.02 -15.49 0.86
N GLY A 77 -5.67 -16.33 -0.12
CA GLY A 77 -6.02 -16.23 -1.52
C GLY A 77 -5.09 -15.35 -2.36
N TYR A 78 -3.92 -14.96 -1.84
CA TYR A 78 -2.98 -14.12 -2.59
C TYR A 78 -2.28 -14.96 -3.67
N ASN A 79 -2.15 -14.41 -4.87
CA ASN A 79 -1.38 -15.02 -5.96
C ASN A 79 -0.15 -14.20 -6.36
N THR A 80 -0.04 -12.96 -5.87
CA THR A 80 1.02 -12.02 -6.25
C THR A 80 1.73 -11.46 -5.02
N ILE A 81 3.03 -11.22 -5.12
CA ILE A 81 3.86 -10.59 -4.10
C ILE A 81 4.57 -9.38 -4.71
N ARG A 82 4.40 -8.22 -4.08
CA ARG A 82 5.32 -7.08 -4.23
C ARG A 82 6.47 -7.30 -3.27
N TYR A 83 7.63 -7.71 -3.79
CA TYR A 83 8.79 -8.06 -2.97
C TYR A 83 9.57 -6.80 -2.63
N VAL A 84 9.42 -6.33 -1.39
CA VAL A 84 10.02 -5.11 -0.86
C VAL A 84 11.49 -5.35 -0.55
N PHE A 85 12.37 -4.51 -1.09
CA PHE A 85 13.76 -4.44 -0.67
C PHE A 85 14.24 -2.98 -0.68
N THR A 86 15.21 -2.66 0.17
CA THR A 86 15.80 -1.31 0.22
C THR A 86 17.16 -1.29 -0.47
N TRP A 87 17.58 -0.12 -0.93
CA TRP A 87 18.95 0.06 -1.43
C TRP A 87 19.99 -0.22 -0.33
N GLU A 88 19.68 0.13 0.92
CA GLU A 88 20.52 -0.16 2.09
C GLU A 88 20.75 -1.67 2.26
N ALA A 89 19.73 -2.52 2.01
CA ALA A 89 19.89 -3.97 2.07
C ALA A 89 20.93 -4.52 1.07
N ILE A 90 21.15 -3.83 -0.05
CA ILE A 90 22.13 -4.23 -1.06
C ILE A 90 23.50 -3.62 -0.78
N GLU A 91 23.58 -2.35 -0.39
CA GLU A 91 24.81 -1.55 -0.47
C GLU A 91 25.09 -0.72 0.81
N ALA A 92 24.74 -1.25 2.00
CA ALA A 92 24.97 -0.58 3.29
C ALA A 92 26.45 -0.26 3.56
N ALA A 93 27.37 -1.18 3.25
CA ALA A 93 28.79 -1.07 3.60
C ALA A 93 29.56 0.02 2.84
N GLY A 94 28.94 0.64 1.83
CA GLY A 94 29.52 1.72 1.03
C GLY A 94 29.36 1.50 -0.48
N PRO A 95 29.68 2.53 -1.28
CA PRO A 95 29.52 2.48 -2.74
C PRO A 95 30.34 1.35 -3.36
N GLY A 96 29.68 0.56 -4.21
CA GLY A 96 30.19 -0.62 -4.91
C GLY A 96 30.35 -1.87 -4.05
N LYS A 97 29.92 -1.87 -2.77
CA LYS A 97 30.09 -3.00 -1.86
C LYS A 97 28.75 -3.70 -1.61
N TYR A 98 28.45 -4.69 -2.46
CA TYR A 98 27.18 -5.41 -2.40
C TYR A 98 27.17 -6.51 -1.33
N ASP A 99 26.05 -6.63 -0.61
CA ASP A 99 25.80 -7.70 0.36
C ASP A 99 25.35 -8.99 -0.37
N GLU A 100 26.32 -9.82 -0.74
CA GLU A 100 26.05 -11.12 -1.39
C GLU A 100 25.30 -12.11 -0.50
N GLU A 101 25.41 -11.98 0.83
CA GLU A 101 24.70 -12.87 1.76
C GLU A 101 23.20 -12.56 1.72
N TRP A 102 22.83 -11.28 1.78
CA TRP A 102 21.45 -10.86 1.62
C TRP A 102 20.89 -11.18 0.22
N ILE A 103 21.68 -10.99 -0.84
CA ILE A 103 21.24 -11.33 -2.20
C ILE A 103 20.96 -12.83 -2.32
N GLN A 104 21.84 -13.68 -1.77
CA GLN A 104 21.63 -15.12 -1.77
C GLN A 104 20.40 -15.52 -0.93
N HIS A 105 20.18 -14.86 0.21
CA HIS A 105 18.97 -15.04 1.00
C HIS A 105 17.71 -14.70 0.17
N THR A 106 17.70 -13.58 -0.54
CA THR A 106 16.58 -13.18 -1.41
C THR A 106 16.32 -14.22 -2.51
N VAL A 107 17.36 -14.72 -3.18
CA VAL A 107 17.23 -15.80 -4.18
C VAL A 107 16.58 -17.04 -3.57
N ASP A 108 16.97 -17.42 -2.36
CA ASP A 108 16.40 -18.57 -1.67
C ASP A 108 14.93 -18.36 -1.27
N ILE A 109 14.57 -17.17 -0.78
CA ILE A 109 13.17 -16.83 -0.48
C ILE A 109 12.30 -16.84 -1.74
N LEU A 110 12.81 -16.32 -2.86
CA LEU A 110 12.10 -16.33 -4.15
C LEU A 110 11.88 -17.76 -4.67
N ARG A 111 12.84 -18.67 -4.47
CA ARG A 111 12.64 -20.11 -4.78
C ARG A 111 11.54 -20.73 -3.94
N ILE A 112 11.47 -20.40 -2.65
CA ILE A 112 10.38 -20.90 -1.82
C ILE A 112 9.05 -20.28 -2.29
N ALA A 113 8.99 -18.98 -2.59
CA ALA A 113 7.77 -18.35 -3.13
C ALA A 113 7.30 -19.02 -4.44
N LYS A 114 8.24 -19.47 -5.27
CA LYS A 114 7.97 -20.24 -6.48
C LYS A 114 7.24 -21.56 -6.21
N GLU A 115 7.61 -22.29 -5.16
CA GLU A 115 6.95 -23.54 -4.71
C GLU A 115 5.51 -23.33 -4.19
N TYR A 116 5.09 -22.08 -4.02
CA TYR A 116 3.70 -21.77 -3.76
C TYR A 116 2.99 -21.29 -5.04
N GLY A 117 3.69 -21.04 -6.15
CA GLY A 117 3.10 -20.50 -7.37
C GLY A 117 2.67 -19.05 -7.22
N PHE A 118 3.53 -18.21 -6.61
CA PHE A 118 3.35 -16.76 -6.60
C PHE A 118 3.89 -16.11 -7.88
N TYR A 119 3.24 -15.05 -8.33
CA TYR A 119 3.84 -14.05 -9.21
C TYR A 119 4.56 -13.02 -8.33
N VAL A 120 5.81 -12.73 -8.62
CA VAL A 120 6.62 -11.76 -7.86
C VAL A 120 7.08 -10.66 -8.78
N PHE A 121 6.93 -9.41 -8.34
CA PHE A 121 7.69 -8.30 -8.88
C PHE A 121 8.53 -7.65 -7.78
N MET A 122 9.70 -7.16 -8.17
CA MET A 122 10.69 -6.60 -7.26
C MET A 122 10.45 -5.11 -7.08
N ASP A 123 10.37 -4.65 -5.83
CA ASP A 123 10.12 -3.26 -5.46
C ASP A 123 11.36 -2.65 -4.77
N PRO A 124 12.11 -1.77 -5.46
CA PRO A 124 13.13 -0.95 -4.84
C PRO A 124 12.47 0.12 -3.97
N HIS A 125 12.26 -0.24 -2.71
CA HIS A 125 11.46 0.48 -1.76
C HIS A 125 12.24 1.58 -1.03
N GLN A 126 11.57 2.70 -0.80
CA GLN A 126 12.04 3.78 0.04
C GLN A 126 10.83 4.55 0.61
N ASP A 127 11.00 5.10 1.80
CA ASP A 127 10.17 6.19 2.30
C ASP A 127 11.08 7.32 2.71
N VAL A 128 10.75 8.53 2.28
CA VAL A 128 11.47 9.74 2.69
C VAL A 128 12.99 9.60 2.56
N TRP A 129 13.47 8.96 1.50
CA TRP A 129 14.87 8.68 1.19
C TRP A 129 15.55 7.58 2.02
N SER A 130 15.59 7.68 3.35
CA SER A 130 16.45 6.83 4.20
C SER A 130 15.92 6.76 5.64
N ARG A 131 16.29 5.73 6.40
CA ARG A 131 16.00 5.67 7.85
C ARG A 131 16.61 6.83 8.63
N PHE A 132 17.75 7.35 8.17
CA PHE A 132 18.40 8.52 8.75
C PHE A 132 17.67 9.84 8.46
N THR A 133 16.76 9.85 7.48
CA THR A 133 15.88 10.99 7.18
C THR A 133 14.45 10.76 7.67
N GLY A 134 14.26 9.76 8.54
CA GLY A 134 13.00 9.44 9.20
C GLY A 134 12.12 8.45 8.45
N GLY A 135 12.65 7.77 7.42
CA GLY A 135 11.91 6.78 6.64
C GLY A 135 12.66 5.46 6.45
N SER A 136 12.90 5.04 5.20
CA SER A 136 13.59 3.81 4.80
C SER A 136 14.17 3.94 3.38
N GLY A 137 15.08 3.06 2.95
CA GLY A 137 15.51 3.01 1.53
C GLY A 137 17.02 3.12 1.32
N ALA A 138 17.52 4.34 1.15
CA ALA A 138 18.91 4.62 0.78
C ALA A 138 19.89 4.42 1.96
N PRO A 139 21.09 3.87 1.71
CA PRO A 139 22.11 3.69 2.73
C PRO A 139 22.72 5.01 3.21
N MET A 140 23.28 4.97 4.42
CA MET A 140 23.82 6.15 5.11
C MET A 140 24.88 6.90 4.29
N TRP A 141 25.72 6.17 3.56
CA TRP A 141 26.81 6.75 2.78
C TRP A 141 26.31 7.76 1.74
N THR A 142 25.05 7.66 1.27
CA THR A 142 24.46 8.63 0.34
C THR A 142 24.36 10.03 0.94
N LEU A 143 24.04 10.12 2.24
CA LEU A 143 23.98 11.39 2.96
C LEU A 143 25.37 12.00 3.11
N TYR A 144 26.35 11.17 3.49
CA TYR A 144 27.75 11.60 3.57
C TYR A 144 28.26 12.04 2.20
N ALA A 145 27.98 11.30 1.13
CA ALA A 145 28.35 11.67 -0.25
C ALA A 145 27.75 13.03 -0.66
N CYS A 146 26.58 13.39 -0.16
CA CYS A 146 25.96 14.71 -0.37
C CYS A 146 26.41 15.81 0.61
N GLY A 147 27.37 15.51 1.49
CA GLY A 147 27.90 16.47 2.46
C GLY A 147 27.01 16.67 3.69
N LEU A 148 25.99 15.83 3.89
CA LEU A 148 25.08 15.91 5.04
C LEU A 148 25.59 15.06 6.21
N ASN A 149 25.31 15.53 7.42
CA ASN A 149 25.67 14.86 8.67
C ASN A 149 24.40 14.36 9.39
N PRO A 150 24.04 13.06 9.27
CA PRO A 150 22.82 12.53 9.87
C PRO A 150 22.75 12.66 11.39
N GLU A 151 23.90 12.67 12.09
CA GLU A 151 23.96 12.85 13.55
C GLU A 151 23.47 14.21 14.02
N LYS A 152 23.39 15.19 13.12
CA LYS A 152 22.99 16.57 13.44
C LYS A 152 21.56 16.89 13.01
N PHE A 153 20.85 15.95 12.37
CA PHE A 153 19.52 16.22 11.84
C PHE A 153 18.48 16.53 12.91
N ALA A 154 18.56 15.89 14.08
CA ALA A 154 17.63 16.14 15.18
C ALA A 154 17.74 17.59 15.69
N VAL A 155 18.96 18.05 15.98
CA VAL A 155 19.20 19.40 16.52
C VAL A 155 18.93 20.50 15.49
N THR A 156 19.17 20.26 14.20
CA THR A 156 18.86 21.23 13.14
C THR A 156 17.41 21.12 12.62
N GLU A 157 16.65 20.14 13.09
CA GLU A 157 15.41 19.65 12.51
C GLU A 157 15.48 19.41 10.98
N ALA A 158 16.65 18.98 10.47
CA ALA A 158 16.81 18.64 9.04
C ALA A 158 16.06 17.35 8.67
N ALA A 159 15.78 16.51 9.66
CA ALA A 159 14.81 15.43 9.64
C ALA A 159 14.31 15.18 11.08
N ILE A 160 13.07 14.74 11.21
CA ILE A 160 12.48 14.22 12.45
C ILE A 160 12.51 12.69 12.36
N VAL A 161 13.31 12.06 13.22
CA VAL A 161 13.57 10.61 13.20
C VAL A 161 13.24 10.04 14.57
N GLN A 162 12.47 8.94 14.62
CA GLN A 162 12.06 8.33 15.88
C GLN A 162 13.26 7.85 16.71
N ASN A 163 14.27 7.23 16.08
CA ASN A 163 15.46 6.71 16.76
C ASN A 163 16.24 7.79 17.54
N THR A 164 16.09 9.07 17.16
CA THR A 164 16.76 10.21 17.80
C THR A 164 15.79 11.17 18.47
N TYR A 165 14.50 10.81 18.55
CA TYR A 165 13.49 11.65 19.15
C TYR A 165 13.59 11.57 20.68
N GLU A 166 13.43 12.70 21.38
CA GLU A 166 13.63 12.76 22.84
C GLU A 166 12.71 11.80 23.60
N ASP A 167 11.45 11.71 23.17
CA ASP A 167 10.46 10.78 23.73
C ASP A 167 10.00 9.79 22.66
N VAL A 168 10.82 8.75 22.48
CA VAL A 168 10.66 7.74 21.44
C VAL A 168 9.29 7.05 21.47
N ASP A 169 8.70 6.87 22.66
CA ASP A 169 7.41 6.20 22.84
C ASP A 169 6.23 7.12 22.52
N ASN A 170 6.41 8.44 22.60
CA ASN A 170 5.42 9.45 22.19
C ASN A 170 5.78 10.12 20.86
N PHE A 171 6.42 9.38 19.95
CA PHE A 171 6.69 9.86 18.60
C PHE A 171 5.39 10.25 17.88
N PRO A 172 5.23 11.49 17.37
CA PRO A 172 3.96 11.93 16.84
C PRO A 172 3.51 11.14 15.60
N LYS A 173 2.32 10.53 15.67
CA LYS A 173 1.72 9.73 14.58
C LYS A 173 1.83 10.43 13.21
N MET A 174 2.28 9.73 12.16
CA MET A 174 2.38 10.25 10.78
C MET A 174 3.28 11.50 10.56
N ILE A 175 4.03 11.97 11.57
CA ILE A 175 4.91 13.15 11.40
C ILE A 175 6.06 12.90 10.43
N TRP A 176 6.47 11.64 10.29
CA TRP A 176 7.58 11.20 9.46
C TRP A 176 7.41 11.67 7.99
N SER A 177 6.18 11.68 7.47
CA SER A 177 5.88 12.12 6.09
C SER A 177 6.20 13.60 5.84
N THR A 178 6.28 14.43 6.88
CA THR A 178 6.68 15.84 6.76
C THR A 178 8.16 16.01 6.40
N ASN A 179 8.98 14.96 6.59
CA ASN A 179 10.39 15.00 6.25
C ASN A 179 10.65 15.20 4.76
N TYR A 180 9.70 14.85 3.86
CA TYR A 180 9.81 15.16 2.42
C TYR A 180 10.04 16.66 2.14
N PHE A 181 9.62 17.53 3.05
CA PHE A 181 9.72 18.99 2.93
C PHE A 181 10.80 19.59 3.85
N ARG A 182 11.60 18.75 4.52
CA ARG A 182 12.73 19.18 5.34
C ARG A 182 14.03 19.06 4.57
N LEU A 183 15.06 19.73 5.08
CA LEU A 183 16.33 19.94 4.38
C LEU A 183 16.90 18.65 3.81
N ALA A 184 16.98 17.57 4.61
CA ALA A 184 17.68 16.37 4.23
C ALA A 184 17.01 15.68 3.03
N ALA A 185 15.77 15.20 3.17
CA ALA A 185 15.11 14.49 2.08
C ALA A 185 14.84 15.38 0.87
N ALA A 186 14.41 16.64 1.06
CA ALA A 186 14.18 17.56 -0.05
C ALA A 186 15.47 17.79 -0.88
N THR A 187 16.62 17.90 -0.20
CA THR A 187 17.93 18.00 -0.88
C THR A 187 18.26 16.70 -1.61
N MET A 188 18.16 15.54 -0.95
CA MET A 188 18.54 14.26 -1.55
C MET A 188 17.75 13.93 -2.81
N PHE A 189 16.42 14.12 -2.81
CA PHE A 189 15.61 13.91 -4.01
C PHE A 189 15.95 14.90 -5.13
N THR A 190 16.24 16.16 -4.79
CA THR A 190 16.64 17.16 -5.78
C THR A 190 17.98 16.79 -6.42
N LEU A 191 18.96 16.33 -5.63
CA LEU A 191 20.25 15.87 -6.13
C LEU A 191 20.10 14.60 -6.98
N PHE A 192 19.28 13.65 -6.54
CA PHE A 192 19.05 12.39 -7.24
C PHE A 192 18.42 12.59 -8.62
N PHE A 193 17.39 13.43 -8.75
CA PHE A 193 16.71 13.62 -10.04
C PHE A 193 17.27 14.76 -10.89
N ALA A 194 17.82 15.81 -10.29
CA ALA A 194 18.17 17.05 -10.99
C ALA A 194 19.48 17.70 -10.50
N GLY A 195 20.40 16.94 -9.92
CA GLY A 195 21.69 17.43 -9.44
C GLY A 195 22.54 18.11 -10.53
N ARG A 196 22.47 17.68 -11.79
CA ARG A 196 23.20 18.35 -12.90
C ARG A 196 22.70 19.77 -13.16
N ASP A 197 21.39 19.96 -13.02
CA ASP A 197 20.70 21.19 -13.36
C ASP A 197 20.76 22.20 -12.19
N PHE A 198 20.55 21.73 -10.96
CA PHE A 198 20.45 22.59 -9.77
C PHE A 198 21.66 22.54 -8.83
N ALA A 199 22.54 21.56 -8.97
CA ALA A 199 23.75 21.43 -8.14
C ALA A 199 25.00 21.08 -8.98
N PRO A 200 25.31 21.82 -10.07
CA PRO A 200 26.42 21.49 -10.97
C PRO A 200 27.80 21.48 -10.30
N LYS A 201 28.00 22.16 -9.16
CA LYS A 201 29.27 22.14 -8.42
C LYS A 201 29.44 20.89 -7.54
N CYS A 202 28.37 20.14 -7.30
CA CYS A 202 28.42 18.93 -6.49
C CYS A 202 28.98 17.79 -7.34
N ILE A 203 30.32 17.69 -7.37
CA ILE A 203 31.07 16.68 -8.13
C ILE A 203 31.89 15.83 -7.16
N ILE A 204 31.77 14.51 -7.32
CA ILE A 204 32.48 13.49 -6.55
C ILE A 204 33.00 12.43 -7.52
N ASP A 205 34.24 11.98 -7.35
CA ASP A 205 34.92 11.04 -8.27
C ASP A 205 34.86 11.46 -9.75
N GLY A 206 34.87 12.77 -10.00
CA GLY A 206 34.83 13.35 -11.36
C GLY A 206 33.46 13.32 -12.03
N GLN A 207 32.40 12.93 -11.33
CA GLN A 207 31.03 12.88 -11.82
C GLN A 207 30.10 13.78 -10.98
N ASN A 208 29.04 14.31 -11.60
CA ASN A 208 28.03 15.04 -10.84
C ASN A 208 27.32 14.08 -9.87
N ILE A 209 26.93 14.61 -8.71
CA ILE A 209 26.28 13.84 -7.64
C ILE A 209 25.00 13.11 -8.11
N GLN A 210 24.27 13.66 -9.08
CA GLN A 210 23.14 12.97 -9.71
C GLN A 210 23.57 11.65 -10.34
N ASP A 211 24.60 11.70 -11.20
CA ASP A 211 25.10 10.53 -11.92
C ASP A 211 25.75 9.53 -10.94
N TYR A 212 26.32 10.01 -9.83
CA TYR A 212 26.85 9.17 -8.75
C TYR A 212 25.76 8.39 -8.03
N LEU A 213 24.75 9.08 -7.51
CA LEU A 213 23.67 8.43 -6.77
C LEU A 213 22.85 7.50 -7.68
N GLN A 214 22.43 7.97 -8.87
CA GLN A 214 21.70 7.12 -9.81
C GLN A 214 22.57 5.96 -10.29
N GLY A 215 23.84 6.21 -10.62
CA GLY A 215 24.76 5.16 -11.08
C GLY A 215 24.91 4.03 -10.09
N HIS A 216 25.14 4.34 -8.81
CA HIS A 216 25.26 3.33 -7.75
C HIS A 216 23.93 2.61 -7.47
N PHE A 217 22.83 3.35 -7.34
CA PHE A 217 21.51 2.76 -7.12
C PHE A 217 21.10 1.79 -8.24
N LEU A 218 21.26 2.22 -9.49
CA LEU A 218 20.97 1.39 -10.66
C LEU A 218 21.93 0.21 -10.77
N ALA A 219 23.20 0.37 -10.41
CA ALA A 219 24.16 -0.73 -10.38
C ALA A 219 23.83 -1.76 -9.30
N ALA A 220 23.35 -1.34 -8.13
CA ALA A 220 22.86 -2.23 -7.07
C ALA A 220 21.62 -3.04 -7.51
N ILE A 221 20.62 -2.38 -8.10
CA ILE A 221 19.44 -3.05 -8.70
C ILE A 221 19.87 -4.02 -9.81
N GLY A 222 20.73 -3.55 -10.72
CA GLY A 222 21.26 -4.36 -11.81
C GLY A 222 22.06 -5.57 -11.31
N HIS A 223 22.77 -5.43 -10.19
CA HIS A 223 23.50 -6.53 -9.56
C HIS A 223 22.53 -7.56 -8.98
N LEU A 224 21.48 -7.16 -8.26
CA LEU A 224 20.44 -8.08 -7.82
C LEU A 224 19.76 -8.80 -9.00
N ALA A 225 19.37 -8.07 -10.04
CA ALA A 225 18.80 -8.65 -11.25
C ALA A 225 19.75 -9.65 -11.93
N LYS A 226 21.05 -9.34 -11.99
CA LYS A 226 22.08 -10.25 -12.48
C LYS A 226 22.16 -11.54 -11.64
N ARG A 227 22.11 -11.45 -10.31
CA ARG A 227 22.18 -12.63 -9.43
C ARG A 227 20.92 -13.49 -9.53
N ILE A 228 19.74 -12.87 -9.70
CA ILE A 228 18.48 -13.58 -10.00
C ILE A 228 18.56 -14.31 -11.35
N LYS A 229 19.12 -13.68 -12.38
CA LYS A 229 19.41 -14.34 -13.66
C LYS A 229 20.35 -15.53 -13.52
N GLU A 230 21.46 -15.34 -12.83
CA GLU A 230 22.49 -16.37 -12.63
C GLU A 230 21.97 -17.58 -11.83
N ALA A 231 20.90 -17.41 -11.04
CA ALA A 231 20.19 -18.51 -10.40
C ALA A 231 19.57 -19.49 -11.42
N GLY A 232 19.17 -18.99 -12.59
CA GLY A 232 18.73 -19.78 -13.75
C GLY A 232 17.28 -20.27 -13.71
N ASP A 233 16.58 -20.11 -12.58
CA ASP A 233 15.27 -20.70 -12.32
C ASP A 233 14.22 -19.71 -11.81
N LEU A 234 14.47 -18.40 -11.87
CA LEU A 234 13.59 -17.38 -11.28
C LEU A 234 12.96 -16.42 -12.30
N GLU A 235 13.73 -15.93 -13.29
CA GLU A 235 13.27 -14.95 -14.28
C GLU A 235 12.15 -15.50 -15.15
N ASN A 236 11.05 -14.73 -15.30
CA ASN A 236 9.85 -15.11 -16.03
C ASN A 236 9.15 -16.38 -15.52
N ASP A 237 9.57 -16.90 -14.38
CA ASP A 237 8.96 -18.05 -13.72
C ASP A 237 8.24 -17.60 -12.46
N VAL A 238 8.98 -17.17 -11.43
CA VAL A 238 8.40 -16.53 -10.24
C VAL A 238 8.55 -15.01 -10.29
N VAL A 239 9.69 -14.50 -10.77
CA VAL A 239 9.92 -13.05 -10.91
C VAL A 239 9.54 -12.60 -12.32
N PHE A 240 8.44 -11.86 -12.45
CA PHE A 240 7.94 -11.41 -13.76
C PHE A 240 8.36 -9.98 -14.12
N GLY A 241 8.70 -9.15 -13.13
CA GLY A 241 8.88 -7.72 -13.36
C GLY A 241 9.52 -6.96 -12.22
N TRP A 242 9.72 -5.67 -12.45
CA TRP A 242 10.39 -4.74 -11.56
C TRP A 242 9.63 -3.41 -11.54
N GLU A 243 9.43 -2.87 -10.35
CA GLU A 243 8.91 -1.51 -10.17
C GLU A 243 10.05 -0.49 -10.24
N SER A 244 9.73 0.71 -10.73
CA SER A 244 10.75 1.72 -11.02
C SER A 244 11.45 2.26 -9.78
N LEU A 245 10.68 2.69 -8.78
CA LEU A 245 11.11 3.28 -7.51
C LEU A 245 9.85 3.54 -6.69
N ASN A 246 9.82 3.12 -5.43
CA ASN A 246 8.69 3.44 -4.55
C ASN A 246 8.52 4.95 -4.37
N GLU A 247 7.31 5.45 -4.59
CA GLU A 247 6.83 6.81 -4.31
C GLU A 247 7.86 7.92 -4.59
N PRO A 248 8.32 8.09 -5.84
CA PRO A 248 9.38 9.03 -6.16
C PRO A 248 8.95 10.47 -5.82
N SER A 249 9.75 11.16 -4.99
CA SER A 249 9.53 12.57 -4.67
C SER A 249 10.37 13.47 -5.58
N LYS A 250 9.78 14.60 -6.00
CA LYS A 250 10.48 15.63 -6.78
C LYS A 250 11.43 16.52 -5.97
N GLY A 251 11.45 16.37 -4.64
CA GLY A 251 12.18 17.27 -3.76
C GLY A 251 11.77 18.73 -4.00
N MET A 252 12.73 19.60 -4.31
CA MET A 252 12.51 21.02 -4.58
C MET A 252 12.23 21.33 -6.05
N ILE A 253 12.29 20.35 -6.95
CA ILE A 253 12.14 20.56 -8.40
C ILE A 253 10.74 21.13 -8.69
N GLY A 254 10.69 22.31 -9.33
CA GLY A 254 9.43 23.02 -9.61
C GLY A 254 8.96 23.99 -8.52
N TYR A 255 9.69 24.15 -7.42
CA TYR A 255 9.34 25.15 -6.40
C TYR A 255 9.41 26.56 -6.97
N GLN A 256 8.26 27.23 -7.01
CA GLN A 256 8.13 28.59 -7.53
C GLN A 256 8.69 29.66 -6.58
N ASP A 257 8.58 29.41 -5.27
CA ASP A 257 9.09 30.30 -4.22
C ASP A 257 9.43 29.49 -2.96
N ILE A 258 10.72 29.34 -2.66
CA ILE A 258 11.20 28.57 -1.49
C ILE A 258 11.03 29.31 -0.15
N SER A 259 10.60 30.58 -0.17
CA SER A 259 10.37 31.37 1.04
C SER A 259 8.99 31.16 1.66
N VAL A 260 8.14 30.37 1.01
CA VAL A 260 6.79 30.03 1.48
C VAL A 260 6.56 28.53 1.43
N ILE A 261 5.60 28.04 2.21
CA ILE A 261 5.10 26.67 2.06
C ILE A 261 4.18 26.66 0.83
N PRO A 262 4.43 25.83 -0.20
CA PRO A 262 3.59 25.78 -1.38
C PRO A 262 2.14 25.40 -1.05
N LYS A 263 1.17 25.85 -1.86
CA LYS A 263 -0.25 25.57 -1.61
C LYS A 263 -0.58 24.10 -1.82
N GLU A 264 0.11 23.48 -2.76
CA GLU A 264 0.06 22.07 -3.13
C GLU A 264 0.64 21.15 -2.05
N GLN A 265 1.43 21.66 -1.10
CA GLN A 265 1.91 20.89 0.04
C GLN A 265 0.75 20.65 1.02
N ALA A 266 -0.02 19.59 0.79
CA ALA A 266 -1.18 19.26 1.63
C ALA A 266 -0.76 18.74 3.02
N LEU A 267 0.36 18.02 3.13
CA LEU A 267 0.85 17.43 4.37
C LEU A 267 1.63 18.46 5.21
N LYS A 268 1.09 18.78 6.39
CA LYS A 268 1.69 19.65 7.40
C LYS A 268 1.33 19.14 8.79
N LYS A 269 2.32 18.95 9.65
CA LYS A 269 2.16 18.47 11.04
C LYS A 269 3.41 18.79 11.85
N GLY A 270 3.24 19.16 13.12
CA GLY A 270 4.36 19.61 13.96
C GLY A 270 4.99 20.88 13.39
N THR A 271 6.29 21.08 13.63
CA THR A 271 7.04 22.14 12.92
C THR A 271 6.99 21.86 11.41
N SER A 272 6.74 22.88 10.59
CA SER A 272 6.74 22.76 9.14
C SER A 272 7.44 23.97 8.53
N PRO A 273 8.78 23.88 8.33
CA PRO A 273 9.55 25.00 7.80
C PRO A 273 9.27 25.23 6.32
N THR A 274 9.48 26.47 5.85
CA THR A 274 9.73 26.69 4.42
C THR A 274 11.08 26.10 4.04
N ILE A 275 11.30 25.82 2.76
CA ILE A 275 12.60 25.30 2.30
C ILE A 275 13.74 26.26 2.67
N PHE A 276 13.51 27.58 2.57
CA PHE A 276 14.52 28.55 2.98
C PHE A 276 14.78 28.48 4.50
N GLN A 277 13.75 28.39 5.34
CA GLN A 277 13.92 28.21 6.78
C GLN A 277 14.69 26.92 7.11
N ALA A 278 14.42 25.82 6.40
CA ALA A 278 15.15 24.57 6.56
C ALA A 278 16.64 24.69 6.15
N MET A 279 16.97 25.49 5.13
CA MET A 279 18.36 25.80 4.79
C MET A 279 19.07 26.59 5.90
N LEU A 280 18.37 27.52 6.55
CA LEU A 280 18.90 28.32 7.65
C LEU A 280 19.15 27.47 8.91
N THR A 281 18.17 26.68 9.35
CA THR A 281 18.37 25.80 10.51
C THR A 281 19.44 24.75 10.24
N GLY A 282 19.54 24.24 9.00
CA GLY A 282 20.64 23.36 8.60
C GLY A 282 22.04 23.99 8.67
N MET A 283 22.14 25.31 8.66
CA MET A 283 23.39 26.06 8.86
C MET A 283 23.57 26.56 10.29
N GLY A 284 22.74 26.10 11.23
CA GLY A 284 22.85 26.42 12.65
C GLY A 284 22.18 27.72 13.06
N ARG A 285 21.35 28.32 12.20
CA ARG A 285 20.58 29.53 12.52
C ARG A 285 19.32 29.18 13.31
N SER A 286 19.01 30.00 14.32
CA SER A 286 17.75 29.90 15.05
C SER A 286 16.63 30.54 14.24
N VAL A 287 15.53 29.82 14.02
CA VAL A 287 14.43 30.26 13.14
C VAL A 287 13.07 29.96 13.78
N GLU A 288 12.15 30.93 13.77
CA GLU A 288 10.75 30.68 14.11
C GLU A 288 10.04 29.94 12.97
N VAL A 289 9.58 28.73 13.24
CA VAL A 289 8.88 27.86 12.29
C VAL A 289 7.42 27.74 12.70
N ASP A 290 6.53 27.74 11.71
CA ASP A 290 5.10 27.52 11.94
C ASP A 290 4.84 26.08 12.41
N VAL A 291 3.97 25.94 13.41
CA VAL A 291 3.55 24.64 13.97
C VAL A 291 2.12 24.35 13.53
N TRP A 292 1.89 23.11 13.10
CA TRP A 292 0.63 22.64 12.54
C TRP A 292 0.10 21.42 13.31
N GLU A 293 -1.20 21.39 13.51
CA GLU A 293 -1.96 20.26 14.05
C GLU A 293 -2.94 19.74 13.02
N MET A 294 -3.33 18.47 13.15
CA MET A 294 -4.32 17.88 12.26
C MET A 294 -5.71 18.04 12.86
N GLY A 295 -6.53 18.91 12.27
CA GLY A 295 -7.95 19.05 12.60
C GLY A 295 -8.83 18.12 11.75
N GLY A 296 -10.14 18.11 12.01
CA GLY A 296 -11.09 17.24 11.29
C GLY A 296 -11.24 17.53 9.79
N LEU A 297 -10.84 18.71 9.31
CA LEU A 297 -10.88 19.11 7.89
C LEU A 297 -9.48 19.26 7.26
N GLY A 298 -8.42 18.83 7.96
CA GLY A 298 -7.04 18.95 7.51
C GLY A 298 -6.14 19.75 8.44
N PRO A 299 -4.91 20.06 8.00
CA PRO A 299 -3.95 20.78 8.82
C PRO A 299 -4.38 22.21 9.16
N VAL A 300 -4.22 22.59 10.43
CA VAL A 300 -4.47 23.93 10.94
C VAL A 300 -3.21 24.42 11.65
N LYS A 301 -2.79 25.65 11.36
CA LYS A 301 -1.66 26.28 12.05
C LYS A 301 -2.06 26.56 13.51
N SER A 302 -1.40 25.88 14.44
CA SER A 302 -1.65 26.02 15.88
C SER A 302 -0.71 27.02 16.57
N GLY A 303 0.44 27.33 15.97
CA GLY A 303 1.36 28.30 16.55
C GLY A 303 2.67 28.49 15.79
N ARG A 304 3.70 28.88 16.56
CA ARG A 304 5.10 29.00 16.12
C ARG A 304 6.03 28.43 17.20
N LYS A 305 7.13 27.84 16.77
CA LYS A 305 8.19 27.34 17.64
C LYS A 305 9.54 27.85 17.14
N LEU A 306 10.37 28.34 18.05
CA LEU A 306 11.78 28.61 17.74
C LEU A 306 12.53 27.28 17.64
N VAL A 307 13.05 26.98 16.47
CA VAL A 307 14.01 25.90 16.26
C VAL A 307 15.39 26.52 16.42
N ASP A 308 16.13 26.11 17.45
CA ASP A 308 17.46 26.63 17.74
C ASP A 308 18.51 25.52 17.72
N PRO A 309 19.28 25.39 16.63
CA PRO A 309 20.33 24.38 16.54
C PRO A 309 21.58 24.68 17.38
N GLY A 310 21.68 25.86 18.02
CA GLY A 310 22.85 26.21 18.83
C GLY A 310 24.15 26.32 18.03
N GLY A 311 24.08 26.62 16.73
CA GLY A 311 25.24 26.68 15.82
C GLY A 311 25.66 25.33 15.22
N GLU A 312 25.05 24.22 15.63
CA GLU A 312 25.25 22.91 15.00
C GLU A 312 24.71 22.91 13.57
N LYS A 313 25.37 22.17 12.67
CA LYS A 313 25.05 22.16 11.24
C LYS A 313 24.62 20.76 10.78
N ALA A 314 23.65 20.71 9.89
CA ALA A 314 23.24 19.51 9.17
C ALA A 314 24.25 19.08 8.10
N TRP A 315 25.28 19.89 7.86
CA TRP A 315 26.35 19.65 6.89
C TRP A 315 27.61 19.14 7.60
N LEU A 316 28.36 18.26 6.93
CA LEU A 316 29.66 17.79 7.39
C LEU A 316 30.62 18.97 7.60
N PRO A 317 31.54 18.89 8.57
CA PRO A 317 32.51 19.95 8.82
C PRO A 317 33.48 20.09 7.63
N ALA A 318 34.09 21.27 7.51
CA ALA A 318 34.95 21.61 6.36
C ALA A 318 36.21 20.72 6.25
N ASP A 319 36.66 20.15 7.37
CA ASP A 319 37.81 19.26 7.50
C ASP A 319 37.41 17.78 7.59
N TYR A 320 36.15 17.44 7.27
CA TYR A 320 35.71 16.04 7.25
C TYR A 320 36.56 15.20 6.30
N ASP A 321 37.02 14.05 6.79
CA ASP A 321 37.79 13.10 6.01
C ASP A 321 36.88 12.09 5.29
N ASP A 322 36.82 12.21 3.96
CA ASP A 322 36.06 11.31 3.09
C ASP A 322 36.66 9.88 3.03
N SER A 323 37.80 9.60 3.70
CA SER A 323 38.44 8.27 3.73
C SER A 323 37.53 7.15 4.25
N ARG A 324 36.46 7.47 5.01
CA ARG A 324 35.43 6.51 5.44
C ARG A 324 34.89 5.68 4.28
N TYR A 325 34.67 6.30 3.11
CA TYR A 325 34.16 5.63 1.91
C TYR A 325 35.05 5.78 0.68
N GLY A 326 36.10 6.59 0.76
CA GLY A 326 37.21 6.59 -0.20
C GLY A 326 36.96 7.37 -1.51
N TRP A 327 35.88 8.12 -1.60
CA TRP A 327 35.62 9.01 -2.74
C TRP A 327 36.45 10.30 -2.65
N LYS A 328 36.53 11.02 -3.77
CA LYS A 328 37.22 12.31 -3.88
C LYS A 328 36.25 13.40 -4.30
N ARG A 329 36.07 14.41 -3.46
CA ARG A 329 35.30 15.60 -3.82
C ARG A 329 36.09 16.53 -4.72
N ASP A 330 35.39 17.14 -5.65
CA ASP A 330 35.94 18.26 -6.40
C ASP A 330 36.26 19.43 -5.45
N PRO A 331 37.41 20.10 -5.58
CA PRO A 331 37.77 21.25 -4.74
C PRO A 331 36.75 22.41 -4.76
N GLY A 332 35.91 22.48 -5.79
CA GLY A 332 34.82 23.43 -5.91
C GLY A 332 33.61 23.11 -5.03
N TRP A 333 33.47 21.87 -4.54
CA TRP A 333 32.45 21.48 -3.57
C TRP A 333 33.00 21.63 -2.15
N LYS A 334 32.65 22.72 -1.49
CA LYS A 334 33.11 23.03 -0.14
C LYS A 334 32.24 22.34 0.92
N LEU A 335 32.84 21.55 1.80
CA LEU A 335 32.16 21.05 3.00
C LEU A 335 32.05 22.16 4.06
N GLY A 336 31.16 21.98 5.04
CA GLY A 336 30.86 22.98 6.08
C GLY A 336 29.97 24.15 5.65
N GLU A 337 29.61 24.21 4.36
CA GLU A 337 28.76 25.22 3.73
C GLU A 337 27.51 24.58 3.10
N CYS A 338 26.39 25.28 3.13
CA CYS A 338 25.17 24.86 2.44
C CYS A 338 25.40 24.83 0.93
N ILE A 339 25.12 23.69 0.28
CA ILE A 339 25.32 23.56 -1.17
C ILE A 339 24.48 24.57 -1.96
N TRP A 340 23.29 24.92 -1.47
CA TRP A 340 22.42 25.89 -2.13
C TRP A 340 22.98 27.33 -2.03
N ALA A 341 23.66 27.67 -0.94
CA ALA A 341 24.41 28.92 -0.83
C ALA A 341 25.58 28.96 -1.84
N GLN A 342 26.31 27.85 -1.98
CA GLN A 342 27.38 27.72 -2.99
C GLN A 342 26.88 27.90 -4.43
N HIS A 343 25.58 27.66 -4.68
CA HIS A 343 24.92 27.87 -5.97
C HIS A 343 24.20 29.23 -6.09
N GLY A 344 24.40 30.14 -5.12
CA GLY A 344 23.86 31.50 -5.15
C GLY A 344 22.35 31.57 -4.90
N VAL A 345 21.78 30.58 -4.21
CA VAL A 345 20.37 30.61 -3.79
C VAL A 345 20.17 31.65 -2.68
N TRP A 346 21.11 31.73 -1.75
CA TRP A 346 21.11 32.68 -0.62
C TRP A 346 22.53 32.99 -0.17
N ASP A 347 22.72 34.08 0.55
CA ASP A 347 24.03 34.52 1.06
C ASP A 347 24.24 34.08 2.51
N ALA A 348 25.05 33.03 2.70
CA ALA A 348 25.41 32.50 4.01
C ALA A 348 26.42 33.37 4.78
N SER A 349 27.09 34.32 4.11
CA SER A 349 28.02 35.26 4.75
C SER A 349 27.32 36.52 5.27
N SER A 350 26.10 36.78 4.81
CA SER A 350 25.30 37.91 5.27
C SER A 350 24.88 37.73 6.73
N GLU A 351 25.03 38.78 7.53
CA GLU A 351 24.48 38.84 8.90
C GLU A 351 22.94 38.78 8.92
N ASN A 352 22.28 39.07 7.79
CA ASN A 352 20.82 39.13 7.67
C ASN A 352 20.21 37.93 6.93
N ASP A 353 20.97 36.86 6.68
CA ASP A 353 20.50 35.64 6.02
C ASP A 353 19.67 35.94 4.73
N VAL A 354 20.31 36.59 3.74
CA VAL A 354 19.61 37.15 2.57
C VAL A 354 19.31 36.07 1.52
N LEU A 355 18.03 35.83 1.23
CA LEU A 355 17.58 35.00 0.11
C LEU A 355 17.80 35.74 -1.23
N LEU A 356 18.63 35.19 -2.11
CA LEU A 356 19.01 35.81 -3.38
C LEU A 356 18.10 35.37 -4.53
N ARG A 357 17.71 34.08 -4.57
CA ARG A 357 16.96 33.48 -5.68
C ARG A 357 15.85 32.56 -5.17
N LYS A 358 14.72 33.15 -4.81
CA LYS A 358 13.56 32.42 -4.29
C LYS A 358 12.96 31.40 -5.26
N ASN A 359 13.15 31.59 -6.57
CA ASN A 359 12.62 30.77 -7.65
C ASN A 359 13.71 29.92 -8.33
N TYR A 360 14.80 29.60 -7.63
CA TYR A 360 15.94 28.87 -8.19
C TYR A 360 15.54 27.55 -8.86
N PHE A 361 14.59 26.81 -8.26
CA PHE A 361 14.12 25.51 -8.73
C PHE A 361 12.90 25.59 -9.67
N ALA A 362 12.43 26.79 -9.99
CA ALA A 362 11.17 27.00 -10.72
C ALA A 362 11.29 26.77 -12.23
N LYS A 363 12.51 26.80 -12.77
CA LYS A 363 12.76 26.73 -14.22
C LYS A 363 13.76 25.65 -14.56
N ASN A 364 13.49 24.95 -15.66
CA ASN A 364 14.41 23.97 -16.23
C ASN A 364 15.64 24.71 -16.81
N PRO A 365 16.86 24.49 -16.29
CA PRO A 365 18.05 25.17 -16.80
C PRO A 365 18.40 24.78 -18.24
N ARG A 366 17.97 23.60 -18.71
CA ARG A 366 18.21 23.10 -20.07
C ARG A 366 17.32 23.80 -21.11
N THR A 367 16.07 24.11 -20.76
CA THR A 367 15.08 24.68 -21.72
C THR A 367 14.67 26.12 -21.42
N GLY A 368 14.86 26.60 -20.20
CA GLY A 368 14.40 27.91 -19.72
C GLY A 368 12.91 27.96 -19.34
N GLU A 369 12.17 26.87 -19.54
CA GLU A 369 10.74 26.77 -19.28
C GLU A 369 10.45 26.65 -17.78
N THR A 370 9.28 27.12 -17.37
CA THR A 370 8.78 26.91 -16.01
C THR A 370 8.49 25.43 -15.79
N ILE A 371 8.93 24.89 -14.66
CA ILE A 371 8.58 23.54 -14.22
C ILE A 371 7.30 23.64 -13.40
N ASP A 372 6.16 23.45 -14.05
CA ASP A 372 4.84 23.34 -13.42
C ASP A 372 4.38 21.88 -13.35
N TYR A 373 3.26 21.61 -12.69
CA TYR A 373 2.68 20.27 -12.66
C TYR A 373 2.07 19.94 -14.04
N PRO A 374 2.36 18.78 -14.67
CA PRO A 374 3.12 17.62 -14.18
C PRO A 374 4.54 17.46 -14.79
N CYS A 375 5.25 18.55 -15.10
CA CYS A 375 6.56 18.57 -15.79
C CYS A 375 7.61 17.65 -15.17
N PHE A 376 7.66 17.49 -13.83
CA PHE A 376 8.60 16.57 -13.19
C PHE A 376 8.44 15.13 -13.71
N SER A 377 7.21 14.62 -13.72
CA SER A 377 6.88 13.29 -14.23
C SER A 377 7.24 13.18 -15.71
N ASP A 378 6.92 14.18 -16.52
CA ASP A 378 7.13 14.17 -17.97
C ASP A 378 8.61 14.34 -18.40
N SER A 379 9.51 14.73 -17.47
CA SER A 379 10.92 15.03 -17.77
C SER A 379 11.91 14.28 -16.87
N TYR A 380 12.24 14.82 -15.70
CA TYR A 380 13.28 14.29 -14.80
C TYR A 380 13.00 12.85 -14.35
N PHE A 381 11.75 12.53 -14.06
CA PHE A 381 11.37 11.15 -13.73
C PHE A 381 11.56 10.22 -14.92
N MET A 382 11.16 10.62 -16.14
CA MET A 382 11.37 9.79 -17.33
C MET A 382 12.84 9.61 -17.71
N ASP A 383 13.72 10.59 -17.43
CA ASP A 383 15.16 10.42 -17.58
C ASP A 383 15.67 9.28 -16.68
N TYR A 384 15.23 9.24 -15.43
CA TYR A 384 15.53 8.14 -14.50
C TYR A 384 14.88 6.81 -14.93
N PHE A 385 13.59 6.81 -15.26
CA PHE A 385 12.84 5.60 -15.61
C PHE A 385 13.47 4.85 -16.79
N ARG A 386 13.94 5.57 -17.81
CA ARG A 386 14.65 4.96 -18.94
C ARG A 386 15.93 4.25 -18.49
N ALA A 387 16.73 4.89 -17.63
CA ALA A 387 17.95 4.29 -17.10
C ALA A 387 17.66 3.06 -16.21
N ASN A 388 16.60 3.12 -15.40
CA ASN A 388 16.11 1.99 -14.60
C ASN A 388 15.67 0.80 -15.47
N ARG A 389 14.80 1.04 -16.45
CA ARG A 389 14.39 0.03 -17.44
C ARG A 389 15.60 -0.60 -18.11
N ASP A 390 16.52 0.21 -18.59
CA ASP A 390 17.65 -0.26 -19.39
C ASP A 390 18.62 -1.12 -18.55
N ILE A 391 18.86 -0.77 -17.27
CA ILE A 391 19.71 -1.59 -16.39
C ILE A 391 19.05 -2.90 -15.97
N VAL A 392 17.74 -2.89 -15.69
CA VAL A 392 16.97 -4.11 -15.38
C VAL A 392 16.98 -5.04 -16.59
N ARG A 393 16.62 -4.52 -17.77
CA ARG A 393 16.52 -5.32 -19.00
C ARG A 393 17.86 -5.79 -19.57
N LYS A 394 18.97 -5.20 -19.13
CA LYS A 394 20.30 -5.77 -19.38
C LYS A 394 20.43 -7.18 -18.82
N TYR A 395 19.81 -7.46 -17.66
CA TYR A 395 19.87 -8.77 -17.01
C TYR A 395 18.60 -9.58 -17.19
N HIS A 396 17.42 -8.94 -17.14
CA HIS A 396 16.10 -9.53 -17.34
C HIS A 396 15.40 -8.96 -18.59
N PRO A 397 15.74 -9.41 -19.83
CA PRO A 397 15.30 -8.77 -21.08
C PRO A 397 13.78 -8.69 -21.27
N ASP A 398 13.05 -9.64 -20.71
CA ASP A 398 11.60 -9.75 -20.81
C ASP A 398 10.86 -9.18 -19.58
N ALA A 399 11.56 -8.49 -18.67
CA ALA A 399 10.95 -7.87 -17.50
C ALA A 399 9.79 -6.95 -17.88
N ILE A 400 8.65 -7.16 -17.22
CA ILE A 400 7.56 -6.19 -17.17
C ILE A 400 7.99 -5.05 -16.26
N MET A 401 7.96 -3.82 -16.76
CA MET A 401 8.32 -2.63 -16.00
C MET A 401 7.06 -2.02 -15.38
N LEU A 402 6.97 -2.02 -14.05
CA LEU A 402 5.91 -1.33 -13.34
C LEU A 402 6.32 0.13 -13.14
N LEU A 403 5.61 1.03 -13.81
CA LEU A 403 5.85 2.46 -13.79
C LEU A 403 5.05 3.08 -12.64
N GLN A 404 5.76 3.37 -11.55
CA GLN A 404 5.24 4.09 -10.41
C GLN A 404 5.73 5.54 -10.45
N GLY A 405 4.82 6.47 -10.72
CA GLY A 405 5.07 7.91 -10.61
C GLY A 405 4.87 8.42 -9.17
N PRO A 406 5.02 9.73 -8.94
CA PRO A 406 4.74 10.32 -7.63
C PRO A 406 3.30 10.05 -7.17
N THR A 407 3.13 9.77 -5.88
CA THR A 407 1.83 9.37 -5.29
C THR A 407 0.75 10.42 -5.52
N MET A 408 -0.43 9.99 -5.99
CA MET A 408 -1.58 10.84 -6.33
C MET A 408 -1.31 11.92 -7.40
N GLU A 409 -0.15 11.93 -8.07
CA GLU A 409 0.15 12.82 -9.20
C GLU A 409 -0.29 12.18 -10.54
N LEU A 410 -0.24 12.95 -11.63
CA LEU A 410 -0.52 12.41 -12.96
C LEU A 410 0.67 11.55 -13.40
N PRO A 411 0.45 10.39 -14.04
CA PRO A 411 1.54 9.62 -14.64
C PRO A 411 2.21 10.41 -15.77
N PRO A 412 3.42 10.03 -16.20
CA PRO A 412 4.07 10.69 -17.33
C PRO A 412 3.24 10.52 -18.62
N ASN A 413 3.25 11.55 -19.48
CA ASN A 413 2.60 11.52 -20.78
C ASN A 413 3.52 10.87 -21.83
N ILE A 414 3.43 9.56 -21.96
CA ILE A 414 4.27 8.74 -22.84
C ILE A 414 3.47 7.97 -23.90
N LYS A 415 2.14 7.98 -23.86
CA LYS A 415 1.28 7.28 -24.81
C LYS A 415 1.64 7.58 -26.27
N GLY A 416 1.81 6.54 -27.07
CA GLY A 416 2.19 6.60 -28.48
C GLY A 416 3.64 7.03 -28.73
N THR A 417 4.45 7.22 -27.68
CA THR A 417 5.89 7.49 -27.81
C THR A 417 6.68 6.18 -27.76
N LYS A 418 8.01 6.26 -27.94
CA LYS A 418 8.90 5.09 -27.78
C LYS A 418 8.95 4.53 -26.35
N ASP A 419 8.51 5.30 -25.36
CA ASP A 419 8.50 4.88 -23.95
C ASP A 419 7.17 4.19 -23.58
N ASP A 420 6.14 4.26 -24.44
CA ASP A 420 4.91 3.45 -24.39
C ASP A 420 5.25 2.00 -24.78
N ASP A 421 5.80 1.27 -23.81
CA ASP A 421 6.38 -0.06 -23.98
C ASP A 421 5.33 -1.15 -23.76
N GLU A 422 5.21 -2.13 -24.67
CA GLU A 422 4.23 -3.23 -24.58
C GLU A 422 4.34 -4.09 -23.30
N ARG A 423 5.48 -4.02 -22.58
CA ARG A 423 5.71 -4.72 -21.30
C ARG A 423 5.79 -3.71 -20.16
N MET A 424 4.79 -2.86 -20.08
CA MET A 424 4.64 -1.85 -19.03
C MET A 424 3.35 -2.07 -18.23
N VAL A 425 3.38 -1.67 -16.98
CA VAL A 425 2.21 -1.61 -16.09
C VAL A 425 2.17 -0.22 -15.49
N TYR A 426 0.99 0.40 -15.44
CA TYR A 426 0.81 1.59 -14.64
C TYR A 426 0.55 1.18 -13.17
N ALA A 427 1.37 1.70 -12.26
CA ALA A 427 1.42 1.27 -10.86
C ALA A 427 1.13 2.43 -9.88
N PRO A 428 -0.11 2.93 -9.79
CA PRO A 428 -0.47 3.94 -8.80
C PRO A 428 -0.59 3.37 -7.39
N HIS A 429 -0.54 4.28 -6.41
CA HIS A 429 -0.87 4.04 -5.00
C HIS A 429 -2.13 4.78 -4.59
N PHE A 430 -2.84 4.27 -3.58
CA PHE A 430 -4.00 4.95 -3.00
C PHE A 430 -4.15 4.68 -1.51
N TYR A 431 -4.32 5.74 -0.73
CA TYR A 431 -4.76 5.66 0.66
C TYR A 431 -5.89 6.66 0.89
N ASP A 432 -6.86 6.27 1.72
CA ASP A 432 -7.81 7.23 2.27
C ASP A 432 -7.09 8.14 3.27
N GLY A 433 -6.71 9.33 2.81
CA GLY A 433 -5.98 10.30 3.61
C GLY A 433 -6.69 10.72 4.90
N ILE A 434 -8.04 10.70 4.95
CA ILE A 434 -8.76 11.04 6.18
C ILE A 434 -8.59 9.92 7.20
N THR A 435 -8.86 8.68 6.81
CA THR A 435 -8.71 7.51 7.70
C THR A 435 -7.26 7.34 8.15
N LEU A 436 -6.29 7.47 7.24
CA LEU A 436 -4.87 7.29 7.57
C LEU A 436 -4.36 8.36 8.55
N MET A 437 -4.69 9.64 8.30
CA MET A 437 -4.20 10.74 9.14
C MET A 437 -4.88 10.82 10.50
N THR A 438 -6.17 10.46 10.59
CA THR A 438 -6.94 10.52 11.84
C THR A 438 -6.91 9.21 12.62
N LYS A 439 -6.52 8.11 11.97
CA LYS A 439 -6.66 6.73 12.48
C LYS A 439 -8.08 6.42 12.95
N LYS A 440 -9.08 6.87 12.18
CA LYS A 440 -10.51 6.65 12.46
C LYS A 440 -11.26 6.41 11.16
N TRP A 441 -12.12 5.39 11.17
CA TRP A 441 -13.03 5.14 10.06
C TRP A 441 -14.33 5.96 10.22
N ASN A 442 -14.56 6.90 9.31
CA ASN A 442 -15.76 7.72 9.32
C ASN A 442 -16.83 7.16 8.36
N ARG A 443 -17.90 6.61 8.91
CA ARG A 443 -19.04 6.06 8.13
C ARG A 443 -20.00 7.13 7.59
N THR A 444 -19.91 8.36 8.10
CA THR A 444 -20.88 9.42 7.81
C THR A 444 -20.43 10.29 6.66
N TRP A 445 -19.13 10.60 6.57
CA TRP A 445 -18.62 11.40 5.46
C TRP A 445 -17.15 11.12 5.14
N ASN A 446 -16.77 11.38 3.89
CA ASN A 446 -15.39 11.37 3.39
C ASN A 446 -15.23 12.44 2.28
N VAL A 447 -14.07 12.55 1.64
CA VAL A 447 -13.73 13.56 0.63
C VAL A 447 -13.14 12.90 -0.62
N ASP A 448 -13.57 13.37 -1.79
CA ASP A 448 -12.91 13.06 -3.07
C ASP A 448 -11.58 13.85 -3.17
N VAL A 449 -10.54 13.33 -2.53
CA VAL A 449 -9.21 13.96 -2.46
C VAL A 449 -8.62 14.10 -3.86
N LEU A 450 -8.70 13.05 -4.69
CA LEU A 450 -8.19 13.10 -6.06
C LEU A 450 -8.88 14.20 -6.86
N GLY A 451 -10.22 14.30 -6.77
CA GLY A 451 -10.96 15.35 -7.45
C GLY A 451 -10.60 16.76 -6.99
N VAL A 452 -10.28 16.96 -5.70
CA VAL A 452 -9.72 18.22 -5.19
C VAL A 452 -8.36 18.50 -5.81
N LEU A 453 -7.44 17.52 -5.81
CA LEU A 453 -6.10 17.65 -6.39
C LEU A 453 -6.13 17.94 -7.89
N ARG A 454 -7.13 17.42 -8.62
CA ARG A 454 -7.35 17.67 -10.05
C ARG A 454 -8.18 18.92 -10.35
N GLY A 455 -8.55 19.71 -9.34
CA GLY A 455 -9.34 20.93 -9.52
C GLY A 455 -10.74 20.72 -10.07
N ARG A 456 -11.34 19.53 -9.86
CA ARG A 456 -12.69 19.18 -10.36
C ARG A 456 -13.81 19.99 -9.69
N TYR A 457 -13.50 20.66 -8.57
CA TYR A 457 -14.45 21.41 -7.77
C TYR A 457 -14.07 22.89 -7.71
N TRP A 458 -15.03 23.77 -7.96
CA TRP A 458 -14.87 25.21 -7.76
C TRP A 458 -14.68 25.60 -6.28
N HIS A 459 -15.08 24.73 -5.35
CA HIS A 459 -14.83 24.85 -3.92
C HIS A 459 -14.68 23.46 -3.26
N PRO A 460 -13.68 23.21 -2.38
CA PRO A 460 -13.44 21.88 -1.78
C PRO A 460 -14.63 21.26 -1.04
N ALA A 461 -15.56 22.06 -0.53
CA ALA A 461 -16.78 21.57 0.12
C ALA A 461 -17.64 20.66 -0.78
N PHE A 462 -17.58 20.81 -2.11
CA PHE A 462 -18.31 19.95 -3.05
C PHE A 462 -17.64 18.58 -3.27
N ALA A 463 -16.43 18.40 -2.75
CA ALA A 463 -15.76 17.10 -2.72
C ALA A 463 -16.24 16.21 -1.57
N ILE A 464 -17.02 16.75 -0.61
CA ILE A 464 -17.55 15.97 0.51
C ILE A 464 -18.56 14.93 -0.01
N ARG A 465 -18.49 13.72 0.52
CA ARG A 465 -19.38 12.59 0.25
C ARG A 465 -20.01 12.16 1.55
N VAL A 466 -21.34 12.09 1.58
CA VAL A 466 -22.11 11.81 2.80
C VAL A 466 -22.81 10.47 2.67
N GLY A 467 -22.63 9.62 3.68
CA GLY A 467 -23.15 8.25 3.77
C GLY A 467 -22.18 7.20 3.21
N GLU A 468 -22.16 6.04 3.86
CA GLU A 468 -21.23 4.94 3.55
C GLU A 468 -21.26 4.53 2.06
N SER A 469 -22.44 4.46 1.43
CA SER A 469 -22.56 4.17 0.00
C SER A 469 -21.87 5.23 -0.88
N ALA A 470 -21.99 6.52 -0.53
CA ALA A 470 -21.33 7.59 -1.27
C ALA A 470 -19.81 7.57 -1.07
N ILE A 471 -19.34 7.19 0.12
CA ILE A 471 -17.90 7.02 0.43
C ILE A 471 -17.32 5.88 -0.40
N ARG A 472 -17.98 4.72 -0.41
CA ARG A 472 -17.57 3.55 -1.19
C ARG A 472 -17.53 3.84 -2.70
N ASN A 473 -18.57 4.49 -3.22
CA ASN A 473 -18.59 4.96 -4.61
C ASN A 473 -17.47 5.97 -4.88
N CYS A 474 -17.16 6.85 -3.93
CA CYS A 474 -16.04 7.78 -4.06
C CYS A 474 -14.70 7.07 -4.23
N PHE A 475 -14.44 6.01 -3.45
CA PHE A 475 -13.19 5.24 -3.58
C PHE A 475 -13.12 4.58 -4.96
N ARG A 476 -14.20 3.93 -5.39
CA ARG A 476 -14.32 3.36 -6.75
C ARG A 476 -14.04 4.41 -7.82
N ASP A 477 -14.70 5.56 -7.75
CA ASP A 477 -14.63 6.58 -8.80
C ASP A 477 -13.26 7.26 -8.84
N GLN A 478 -12.59 7.43 -7.70
CA GLN A 478 -11.20 7.92 -7.64
C GLN A 478 -10.24 6.93 -8.29
N LEU A 479 -10.34 5.64 -7.95
CA LEU A 479 -9.51 4.59 -8.52
C LEU A 479 -9.77 4.41 -10.02
N ALA A 480 -11.03 4.41 -10.46
CA ALA A 480 -11.40 4.37 -11.87
C ALA A 480 -10.83 5.58 -12.64
N ALA A 481 -10.82 6.76 -12.02
CA ALA A 481 -10.21 7.93 -12.62
C ALA A 481 -8.68 7.82 -12.72
N MET A 482 -7.99 7.24 -11.74
CA MET A 482 -6.55 6.96 -11.85
C MET A 482 -6.27 5.98 -12.99
N ARG A 483 -7.04 4.88 -13.08
CA ARG A 483 -6.94 3.92 -14.19
C ARG A 483 -7.11 4.62 -15.54
N GLN A 484 -8.10 5.52 -15.65
CA GLN A 484 -8.31 6.32 -16.86
C GLN A 484 -7.15 7.27 -17.15
N GLU A 485 -6.56 7.92 -16.13
CA GLU A 485 -5.35 8.75 -16.29
C GLU A 485 -4.18 7.92 -16.85
N GLY A 486 -4.04 6.65 -16.44
CA GLY A 486 -3.11 5.69 -17.02
C GLY A 486 -3.38 5.42 -18.50
N LEU A 487 -4.63 5.10 -18.87
CA LEU A 487 -5.03 4.87 -20.26
C LEU A 487 -4.80 6.10 -21.16
N ASP A 488 -5.02 7.29 -20.61
CA ASP A 488 -4.90 8.55 -21.35
C ASP A 488 -3.44 8.96 -21.57
N ARG A 489 -2.56 8.72 -20.58
CA ARG A 489 -1.19 9.27 -20.58
C ARG A 489 -0.09 8.21 -20.76
N VAL A 490 -0.28 6.98 -20.28
CA VAL A 490 0.73 5.91 -20.34
C VAL A 490 0.54 5.06 -21.59
N GLY A 491 -0.71 4.64 -21.86
CA GLY A 491 -1.02 3.75 -22.98
C GLY A 491 -2.05 2.68 -22.58
N ASP A 492 -2.31 1.75 -23.49
CA ASP A 492 -3.22 0.61 -23.24
C ASP A 492 -2.49 -0.49 -22.45
N HIS A 493 -2.26 -0.21 -21.17
CA HIS A 493 -1.50 -1.07 -20.25
C HIS A 493 -2.32 -1.46 -19.03
N PRO A 494 -2.01 -2.63 -18.42
CA PRO A 494 -2.60 -2.99 -17.14
C PRO A 494 -2.35 -1.92 -16.07
N CYS A 495 -3.36 -1.70 -15.22
CA CYS A 495 -3.26 -0.85 -14.06
C CYS A 495 -3.34 -1.71 -12.79
N ILE A 496 -2.23 -1.79 -12.04
CA ILE A 496 -2.16 -2.47 -10.74
C ILE A 496 -2.08 -1.41 -9.66
N LEU A 497 -2.97 -1.47 -8.66
CA LEU A 497 -2.82 -0.66 -7.46
C LEU A 497 -1.74 -1.27 -6.56
N THR A 498 -0.48 -0.85 -6.71
CA THR A 498 0.66 -1.52 -6.05
C THR A 498 0.73 -1.24 -4.54
N GLU A 499 -0.07 -0.29 -4.05
CA GLU A 499 -0.19 -0.07 -2.62
C GLU A 499 -1.52 0.58 -2.22
N PHE A 500 -2.15 0.01 -1.20
CA PHE A 500 -3.28 0.57 -0.46
C PHE A 500 -3.45 -0.17 0.87
N GLY A 501 -4.14 0.43 1.84
CA GLY A 501 -4.33 -0.21 3.15
C GLY A 501 -5.07 0.68 4.14
N ILE A 502 -5.10 0.23 5.40
CA ILE A 502 -5.73 0.93 6.52
C ILE A 502 -4.86 0.82 7.78
N PRO A 503 -4.93 1.78 8.72
CA PRO A 503 -4.40 1.60 10.06
C PRO A 503 -5.25 0.61 10.86
N TYR A 504 -4.59 -0.26 11.63
CA TYR A 504 -5.23 -1.20 12.55
C TYR A 504 -5.36 -0.63 13.95
N ASP A 505 -4.51 0.32 14.36
CA ASP A 505 -4.57 1.01 15.65
C ASP A 505 -5.65 2.11 15.70
N MET A 506 -6.76 1.92 14.97
CA MET A 506 -7.87 2.86 14.94
C MET A 506 -8.51 3.05 16.30
N ASP A 507 -9.13 4.22 16.49
CA ASP A 507 -9.94 4.52 17.67
C ASP A 507 -9.17 4.30 18.98
N ASP A 508 -7.90 4.70 18.98
CA ASP A 508 -6.96 4.55 20.10
C ASP A 508 -6.80 3.09 20.56
N LYS A 509 -6.57 2.21 19.57
CA LYS A 509 -6.35 0.76 19.76
C LYS A 509 -7.57 0.08 20.38
N HIS A 510 -8.78 0.52 20.03
CA HIS A 510 -10.01 -0.04 20.59
C HIS A 510 -10.09 -1.57 20.38
N ALA A 511 -9.85 -2.01 19.15
CA ALA A 511 -9.92 -3.42 18.74
C ALA A 511 -8.99 -4.33 19.57
N TYR A 512 -7.83 -3.83 20.01
CA TYR A 512 -6.84 -4.63 20.73
C TYR A 512 -7.32 -4.95 22.15
N LYS A 513 -8.17 -4.08 22.71
CA LYS A 513 -8.75 -4.26 24.05
C LYS A 513 -10.03 -5.08 24.02
N THR A 514 -10.77 -5.06 22.91
CA THR A 514 -12.12 -5.61 22.83
C THR A 514 -12.26 -6.82 21.91
N GLY A 515 -11.29 -7.06 21.03
CA GLY A 515 -11.44 -7.94 19.87
C GLY A 515 -12.33 -7.36 18.77
N ASP A 516 -12.84 -6.12 18.92
CA ASP A 516 -13.77 -5.52 17.95
C ASP A 516 -13.07 -4.79 16.80
N TYR A 517 -12.90 -5.48 15.67
CA TYR A 517 -12.31 -4.94 14.44
C TYR A 517 -13.33 -4.33 13.47
N SER A 518 -14.58 -4.07 13.89
CA SER A 518 -15.64 -3.63 12.97
C SER A 518 -15.37 -2.31 12.23
N SER A 519 -14.58 -1.40 12.79
CA SER A 519 -14.09 -0.19 12.10
C SER A 519 -13.13 -0.55 10.96
N GLN A 520 -12.14 -1.39 11.27
CA GLN A 520 -11.11 -1.85 10.35
C GLN A 520 -11.72 -2.69 9.23
N SER A 521 -12.63 -3.61 9.55
CA SER A 521 -13.34 -4.43 8.55
C SER A 521 -14.17 -3.57 7.60
N ALA A 522 -14.88 -2.55 8.10
CA ALA A 522 -15.65 -1.65 7.26
C ALA A 522 -14.75 -0.78 6.35
N ALA A 523 -13.64 -0.27 6.88
CA ALA A 523 -12.67 0.50 6.11
C ALA A 523 -11.97 -0.35 5.04
N MET A 524 -11.56 -1.58 5.39
CA MET A 524 -10.93 -2.52 4.46
C MET A 524 -11.89 -2.97 3.36
N ASP A 525 -13.15 -3.24 3.71
CA ASP A 525 -14.21 -3.60 2.74
C ASP A 525 -14.54 -2.44 1.80
N ALA A 526 -14.53 -1.19 2.27
CA ALA A 526 -14.70 -0.01 1.42
C ALA A 526 -13.54 0.16 0.42
N ASN A 527 -12.30 -0.10 0.85
CA ASN A 527 -11.13 -0.09 -0.03
C ASN A 527 -11.24 -1.16 -1.12
N HIS A 528 -11.50 -2.42 -0.74
CA HIS A 528 -11.65 -3.51 -1.70
C HIS A 528 -12.83 -3.28 -2.65
N TYR A 529 -13.95 -2.74 -2.18
CA TYR A 529 -15.05 -2.32 -3.05
C TYR A 529 -14.60 -1.31 -4.12
N GLY A 530 -13.74 -0.36 -3.74
CA GLY A 530 -13.16 0.60 -4.68
C GLY A 530 -12.32 -0.08 -5.75
N VAL A 531 -11.40 -0.95 -5.34
CA VAL A 531 -10.46 -1.65 -6.25
C VAL A 531 -11.20 -2.58 -7.21
N GLU A 532 -12.12 -3.41 -6.68
CA GLU A 532 -12.95 -4.34 -7.45
C GLU A 532 -13.82 -3.57 -8.46
N GLY A 533 -14.55 -2.55 -8.00
CA GLY A 533 -15.46 -1.77 -8.84
C GLY A 533 -14.77 -0.84 -9.85
N ALA A 534 -13.49 -0.51 -9.64
CA ALA A 534 -12.68 0.27 -10.57
C ALA A 534 -12.08 -0.59 -11.70
N LEU A 535 -12.22 -1.93 -11.62
CA LEU A 535 -11.65 -2.89 -12.56
C LEU A 535 -10.14 -2.71 -12.73
N MET A 536 -9.44 -2.57 -11.59
CA MET A 536 -7.98 -2.69 -11.59
C MET A 536 -7.59 -4.11 -11.99
N GLU A 537 -6.56 -4.26 -12.83
CA GLU A 537 -6.04 -5.57 -13.28
C GLU A 537 -5.35 -6.33 -12.13
N GLY A 538 -5.10 -5.63 -11.02
CA GLY A 538 -4.61 -6.21 -9.79
C GLY A 538 -4.41 -5.19 -8.69
N TYR A 539 -3.94 -5.68 -7.55
CA TYR A 539 -3.52 -4.87 -6.43
C TYR A 539 -2.47 -5.58 -5.58
N THR A 540 -1.71 -4.82 -4.80
CA THR A 540 -0.92 -5.34 -3.69
C THR A 540 -1.25 -4.60 -2.39
N LEU A 541 -1.86 -5.31 -1.44
CA LEU A 541 -2.26 -4.75 -0.14
C LEU A 541 -1.02 -4.43 0.70
N TRP A 542 -1.05 -3.29 1.38
CA TRP A 542 -0.05 -2.90 2.37
C TRP A 542 -0.58 -3.26 3.77
N VAL A 543 0.08 -4.12 4.56
CA VAL A 543 1.35 -4.85 4.31
C VAL A 543 1.39 -6.21 5.04
N TYR A 544 2.28 -7.11 4.64
CA TYR A 544 2.67 -8.25 5.46
C TYR A 544 3.91 -7.90 6.30
N MET A 545 3.80 -7.98 7.62
CA MET A 545 4.91 -7.70 8.54
C MET A 545 4.95 -8.78 9.64
N THR A 546 6.09 -9.44 9.81
CA THR A 546 6.17 -10.65 10.65
C THR A 546 6.33 -10.36 12.14
N GLU A 547 6.94 -9.22 12.44
CA GLU A 547 7.21 -8.73 13.79
C GLU A 547 6.14 -7.72 14.30
N ASN A 548 4.97 -7.64 13.63
CA ASN A 548 3.93 -6.70 14.02
C ASN A 548 3.29 -7.14 15.34
N ASP A 549 3.10 -6.19 16.25
CA ASP A 549 2.47 -6.41 17.56
C ASP A 549 1.51 -5.26 17.91
N HIS A 550 0.63 -5.46 18.90
CA HIS A 550 -0.33 -4.44 19.35
C HIS A 550 0.31 -3.24 20.03
N LEU A 551 1.55 -3.38 20.52
CA LEU A 551 2.25 -2.33 21.27
C LEU A 551 2.86 -1.28 20.34
N ARG A 552 3.63 -1.73 19.35
CA ARG A 552 4.47 -0.94 18.43
C ARG A 552 3.96 -0.94 17.00
N GLY A 553 3.01 -1.81 16.63
CA GLY A 553 2.55 -1.96 15.26
C GLY A 553 3.66 -2.58 14.40
N ASP A 554 3.94 -1.99 13.25
CA ASP A 554 4.90 -2.50 12.25
C ASP A 554 6.37 -2.29 12.63
N GLN A 555 6.67 -1.98 13.91
CA GLN A 555 8.00 -1.63 14.41
C GLN A 555 8.66 -0.42 13.72
N TRP A 556 7.90 0.32 12.91
CA TRP A 556 8.35 1.42 12.06
C TRP A 556 7.46 2.64 12.22
N ASN A 557 8.03 3.74 12.70
CA ASN A 557 7.43 5.08 12.80
C ASN A 557 6.04 5.18 13.45
N GLY A 558 5.66 4.20 14.30
CA GLY A 558 4.33 4.12 14.92
C GLY A 558 3.21 3.79 13.93
N GLU A 559 3.55 3.23 12.78
CA GLU A 559 2.61 2.64 11.85
C GLU A 559 2.12 1.28 12.34
N ASP A 560 0.92 0.95 11.92
CA ASP A 560 0.27 -0.32 12.24
C ASP A 560 -0.67 -0.67 11.08
N LEU A 561 -0.08 -1.01 9.95
CA LEU A 561 -0.76 -1.27 8.68
C LEU A 561 -0.77 -2.76 8.34
N SER A 562 -0.01 -3.60 9.05
CA SER A 562 0.06 -5.00 8.69
C SER A 562 -1.25 -5.75 8.92
N ILE A 563 -1.62 -6.61 7.98
CA ILE A 563 -2.77 -7.51 8.09
C ILE A 563 -2.56 -8.69 9.06
N VAL A 564 -1.34 -8.84 9.58
CA VAL A 564 -0.97 -9.86 10.56
C VAL A 564 -0.36 -9.17 11.78
N SER A 565 -0.63 -9.73 12.94
CA SER A 565 0.02 -9.40 14.21
C SER A 565 0.31 -10.68 14.97
N GLN A 566 1.36 -10.69 15.78
CA GLN A 566 1.68 -11.82 16.67
C GLN A 566 0.64 -12.02 17.77
N ASP A 567 -0.12 -10.97 18.10
CA ASP A 567 -1.12 -10.94 19.17
C ASP A 567 -2.54 -11.34 18.71
N ASP A 568 -2.78 -11.42 17.40
CA ASP A 568 -4.10 -11.68 16.82
C ASP A 568 -4.32 -13.15 16.44
N SER A 569 -5.59 -13.57 16.44
CA SER A 569 -5.98 -14.90 15.95
C SER A 569 -6.18 -14.91 14.44
N LEU A 570 -5.92 -16.06 13.82
CA LEU A 570 -6.28 -16.28 12.42
C LEU A 570 -7.75 -16.70 12.31
N LEU A 571 -8.36 -16.46 11.14
CA LEU A 571 -9.70 -16.98 10.87
C LEU A 571 -9.76 -18.51 11.09
N PRO A 572 -10.83 -19.03 11.69
CA PRO A 572 -11.00 -20.46 11.84
C PRO A 572 -11.10 -21.11 10.45
N VAL A 573 -10.25 -22.11 10.22
CA VAL A 573 -10.37 -23.03 9.09
C VAL A 573 -11.27 -24.18 9.56
N SER A 574 -12.18 -24.68 8.73
CA SER A 574 -13.09 -25.72 9.19
C SER A 574 -12.32 -26.97 9.65
N HIS A 575 -12.71 -27.54 10.80
CA HIS A 575 -12.10 -28.76 11.32
C HIS A 575 -12.62 -29.98 10.54
N ARG A 576 -12.04 -30.27 9.38
CA ARG A 576 -12.15 -31.59 8.75
C ARG A 576 -10.77 -32.20 8.51
N PRO A 577 -10.59 -33.51 8.76
CA PRO A 577 -9.30 -34.15 8.58
C PRO A 577 -8.91 -34.18 7.10
N LYS A 578 -7.64 -33.86 6.85
CA LYS A 578 -6.94 -34.01 5.57
C LYS A 578 -6.77 -35.49 5.20
N THR A 579 -7.85 -36.21 4.97
CA THR A 579 -7.75 -37.48 4.25
C THR A 579 -7.76 -37.15 2.77
N ILE A 580 -6.58 -37.23 2.13
CA ILE A 580 -6.50 -37.39 0.67
C ILE A 580 -7.34 -38.64 0.37
N PRO A 581 -8.50 -38.52 -0.29
CA PRO A 581 -9.18 -39.70 -0.75
C PRO A 581 -8.27 -40.31 -1.81
N ASP A 582 -8.03 -41.62 -1.74
CA ASP A 582 -7.57 -42.36 -2.90
C ASP A 582 -8.38 -41.88 -4.11
N ARG A 583 -7.67 -41.59 -5.20
CA ARG A 583 -8.14 -40.93 -6.44
C ARG A 583 -9.34 -41.62 -7.12
N ALA A 584 -9.91 -42.63 -6.49
CA ALA A 584 -10.96 -43.49 -6.99
C ALA A 584 -12.36 -43.29 -6.36
N THR A 585 -12.56 -42.69 -5.17
CA THR A 585 -13.90 -42.78 -4.52
C THR A 585 -14.40 -41.64 -3.63
N ALA A 586 -13.81 -40.43 -3.60
CA ALA A 586 -14.50 -39.30 -2.95
C ALA A 586 -15.63 -38.76 -3.84
N PRO A 587 -16.84 -38.50 -3.29
CA PRO A 587 -17.84 -37.75 -4.03
C PRO A 587 -17.34 -36.31 -4.13
N ALA A 588 -16.72 -35.96 -5.26
CA ALA A 588 -16.71 -34.56 -5.67
C ALA A 588 -18.15 -34.06 -5.58
N LEU A 589 -18.38 -32.87 -5.01
CA LEU A 589 -19.66 -32.18 -5.13
C LEU A 589 -19.87 -31.77 -6.59
N ARG A 590 -20.14 -32.77 -7.44
CA ARG A 590 -20.58 -32.62 -8.82
C ARG A 590 -22.06 -32.31 -8.79
N ARG A 591 -22.42 -31.07 -8.45
CA ARG A 591 -23.74 -30.57 -8.80
C ARG A 591 -23.67 -30.04 -10.24
N VAL A 592 -23.67 -30.97 -11.20
CA VAL A 592 -23.77 -30.63 -12.62
C VAL A 592 -25.19 -30.10 -12.86
N VAL A 593 -25.38 -28.79 -12.78
CA VAL A 593 -26.64 -28.15 -13.20
C VAL A 593 -26.46 -27.71 -14.65
N THR A 594 -27.03 -28.46 -15.58
CA THR A 594 -27.20 -28.01 -16.97
C THR A 594 -28.43 -27.12 -17.05
N SER A 595 -28.30 -25.88 -17.51
CA SER A 595 -29.45 -25.05 -17.84
C SER A 595 -30.20 -25.66 -19.02
N SER A 596 -31.31 -26.38 -18.75
CA SER A 596 -32.23 -26.80 -19.79
C SER A 596 -33.05 -25.60 -20.26
N SER A 597 -32.99 -25.36 -21.57
CA SER A 597 -33.73 -24.37 -22.36
C SER A 597 -35.15 -24.08 -21.87
N ILE A 598 -35.43 -22.81 -21.51
CA ILE A 598 -36.80 -22.31 -21.42
C ILE A 598 -37.21 -21.85 -22.82
N GLY A 599 -38.06 -22.65 -23.46
CA GLY A 599 -38.72 -22.34 -24.72
C GLY A 599 -39.86 -21.32 -24.57
N ALA A 600 -40.23 -20.74 -25.70
CA ALA A 600 -41.12 -19.59 -25.89
C ALA A 600 -42.61 -19.80 -25.52
N GLY A 601 -43.29 -18.68 -25.26
CA GLY A 601 -44.75 -18.48 -25.16
C GLY A 601 -45.17 -18.01 -23.76
N GLU A 602 -45.92 -16.93 -23.51
CA GLU A 602 -46.76 -16.03 -24.31
C GLU A 602 -46.83 -14.65 -23.60
N ALA A 603 -47.09 -13.57 -24.35
CA ALA A 603 -47.43 -12.25 -23.81
C ALA A 603 -48.87 -12.21 -23.27
N PRO A 604 -49.20 -11.27 -22.34
CA PRO A 604 -50.13 -10.22 -22.77
C PRO A 604 -49.90 -8.81 -22.16
N THR A 605 -49.95 -7.83 -23.06
CA THR A 605 -50.64 -6.52 -23.04
C THR A 605 -50.76 -5.66 -21.77
N SER A 606 -50.10 -4.50 -21.85
CA SER A 606 -50.47 -3.13 -21.45
C SER A 606 -51.79 -2.83 -20.71
N SER A 607 -51.68 -1.96 -19.70
CA SER A 607 -52.52 -0.74 -19.62
C SER A 607 -51.87 0.32 -18.73
N ALA A 608 -51.67 1.52 -19.30
CA ALA A 608 -51.27 2.73 -18.62
C ALA A 608 -52.39 3.29 -17.73
N ASN A 609 -52.02 4.08 -16.71
CA ASN A 609 -52.67 5.38 -16.46
C ASN A 609 -51.81 6.26 -15.56
N LEU A 610 -51.52 7.46 -16.08
CA LEU A 610 -51.12 8.65 -15.35
C LEU A 610 -52.30 9.19 -14.52
N SER A 611 -52.02 9.78 -13.36
CA SER A 611 -52.63 11.08 -13.01
C SER A 611 -51.78 11.84 -12.00
N THR A 612 -51.67 13.13 -12.30
CA THR A 612 -50.88 14.20 -11.70
C THR A 612 -51.58 14.92 -10.53
N ALA A 613 -50.75 15.57 -9.71
CA ALA A 613 -50.90 16.93 -9.17
C ALA A 613 -51.43 17.18 -7.73
N SER A 614 -50.54 17.90 -7.00
CA SER A 614 -50.75 19.15 -6.25
C SER A 614 -51.10 19.14 -4.75
N THR A 615 -50.13 19.71 -4.00
CA THR A 615 -50.21 20.77 -2.96
C THR A 615 -51.42 20.84 -2.03
N ASP A 616 -51.17 20.81 -0.72
CA ASP A 616 -51.47 21.97 0.16
C ASP A 616 -50.85 21.82 1.58
N VAL A 617 -50.44 22.98 2.11
CA VAL A 617 -49.96 23.23 3.48
C VAL A 617 -51.12 23.82 4.28
N PRO A 618 -51.22 23.56 5.60
CA PRO A 618 -51.20 24.71 6.51
C PRO A 618 -50.36 24.52 7.78
N ASN A 619 -49.90 25.66 8.25
CA ASN A 619 -49.05 25.94 9.41
C ASN A 619 -49.90 26.20 10.67
N GLN A 620 -49.46 25.74 11.85
CA GLN A 620 -49.36 26.49 13.13
C GLN A 620 -49.39 25.59 14.38
N GLY A 621 -48.48 25.86 15.34
CA GLY A 621 -48.67 25.54 16.76
C GLY A 621 -47.41 25.16 17.55
N GLN A 622 -46.70 26.13 18.12
CA GLN A 622 -45.74 25.93 19.23
C GLN A 622 -46.48 25.71 20.56
N PRO A 623 -45.83 25.06 21.56
CA PRO A 623 -45.29 25.83 22.69
C PRO A 623 -43.88 25.39 23.18
N ARG A 624 -43.33 26.23 24.06
CA ARG A 624 -41.92 26.38 24.49
C ARG A 624 -41.43 25.44 25.62
N ARG A 625 -40.12 25.14 25.53
CA ARG A 625 -39.01 25.06 26.54
C ARG A 625 -38.98 23.98 27.63
N SER A 626 -37.85 23.25 27.69
CA SER A 626 -36.84 23.39 28.77
C SER A 626 -35.46 22.94 28.27
N ASP A 627 -34.43 23.69 28.67
CA ASP A 627 -33.04 23.66 28.22
C ASP A 627 -32.20 22.58 28.93
N VAL A 628 -31.30 21.91 28.19
CA VAL A 628 -30.06 21.31 28.70
C VAL A 628 -28.98 21.49 27.62
N ASP A 629 -27.86 22.08 28.01
CA ASP A 629 -26.76 22.53 27.16
C ASP A 629 -26.11 21.41 26.33
N GLN A 630 -26.04 21.62 25.02
CA GLN A 630 -25.15 20.92 24.07
C GLN A 630 -24.55 21.97 23.13
N ASP A 631 -23.48 22.63 23.57
CA ASP A 631 -22.58 23.37 22.69
C ASP A 631 -21.20 22.71 22.79
N ASP A 632 -20.96 21.70 21.94
CA ASP A 632 -19.61 21.27 21.51
C ASP A 632 -19.61 20.30 20.31
N MET A 633 -20.68 20.24 19.49
CA MET A 633 -20.66 19.48 18.24
C MET A 633 -21.00 20.34 17.01
N VAL A 634 -20.05 20.40 16.08
CA VAL A 634 -20.22 21.04 14.77
C VAL A 634 -21.16 20.20 13.91
N ASN A 635 -22.20 20.83 13.35
CA ASN A 635 -23.18 20.20 12.47
C ASN A 635 -23.44 21.08 11.23
N PRO A 636 -24.15 20.59 10.20
CA PRO A 636 -24.37 21.35 8.96
C PRO A 636 -25.08 22.70 9.15
N GLY A 637 -25.75 22.92 10.29
CA GLY A 637 -26.45 24.16 10.61
C GLY A 637 -25.56 25.27 11.19
N ASN A 638 -24.43 24.96 11.82
CA ASN A 638 -23.55 25.95 12.45
C ASN A 638 -22.22 26.21 11.69
N ILE A 639 -21.97 25.47 10.61
CA ILE A 639 -20.74 25.55 9.79
C ILE A 639 -20.46 26.94 9.22
N LYS A 640 -21.51 27.72 8.90
CA LYS A 640 -21.37 29.06 8.30
C LYS A 640 -20.90 30.13 9.30
N GLN A 641 -21.23 29.97 10.59
CA GLN A 641 -20.81 30.87 11.67
C GLN A 641 -19.36 30.61 12.10
N VAL A 642 -18.92 29.36 12.08
CA VAL A 642 -17.52 28.98 12.39
C VAL A 642 -16.54 29.47 11.32
N LEU A 643 -16.97 29.56 10.07
CA LEU A 643 -16.11 29.90 8.92
C LEU A 643 -15.93 31.40 8.62
N THR A 644 -16.57 32.32 9.37
CA THR A 644 -16.64 33.76 8.97
C THR A 644 -16.17 34.79 10.00
N GLN A 645 -15.61 34.41 11.16
CA GLN A 645 -15.11 35.40 12.15
C GLN A 645 -13.57 35.45 12.24
N PRO A 646 -12.95 36.63 12.12
CA PRO A 646 -11.56 36.86 12.51
C PRO A 646 -11.44 37.49 13.92
N SER A 647 -10.66 36.81 14.79
CA SER A 647 -9.95 37.30 16.01
C SER A 647 -10.76 37.76 17.23
N ILE A 648 -10.30 37.73 18.51
CA ILE A 648 -9.20 37.17 19.34
C ILE A 648 -9.62 37.49 20.79
N SER A 649 -9.25 36.66 21.80
CA SER A 649 -8.59 37.09 23.07
C SER A 649 -8.98 36.22 24.28
N SER A 650 -8.00 35.51 24.83
CA SER A 650 -7.94 35.31 26.28
C SER A 650 -6.51 35.60 26.75
N ARG A 651 -6.36 36.74 27.43
CA ARG A 651 -5.22 37.02 28.30
C ARG A 651 -5.54 36.50 29.72
N PRO A 652 -4.51 36.19 30.51
CA PRO A 652 -4.58 35.28 31.65
C PRO A 652 -5.16 35.94 32.90
N ALA A 653 -5.89 35.17 33.70
CA ALA A 653 -6.25 35.56 35.06
C ALA A 653 -5.06 35.29 36.00
N SER A 654 -4.58 36.39 36.58
CA SER A 654 -3.55 36.50 37.60
C SER A 654 -3.86 35.70 38.87
N THR A 655 -2.86 34.98 39.37
CA THR A 655 -2.74 34.56 40.77
C THR A 655 -2.34 35.74 41.65
N ASN A 656 -3.11 36.02 42.71
CA ASN A 656 -2.63 36.76 43.88
C ASN A 656 -2.82 35.88 45.11
N GLY A 657 -1.71 35.58 45.77
CA GLY A 657 -1.61 34.55 46.81
C GLY A 657 -2.09 34.97 48.19
N HIS A 658 -1.87 34.07 49.16
CA HIS A 658 -1.59 34.40 50.55
C HIS A 658 -0.74 33.30 51.22
N ALA A 659 0.10 33.76 52.15
CA ALA A 659 1.24 33.15 52.81
C ALA A 659 0.99 31.93 53.72
N GLY A 660 2.08 31.22 54.05
CA GLY A 660 2.20 30.31 55.20
C GLY A 660 3.21 29.18 54.96
N ASN A 661 4.52 29.44 54.94
CA ASN A 661 5.47 29.42 56.07
C ASN A 661 5.98 28.03 56.51
N SER A 662 7.31 27.86 56.39
CA SER A 662 8.26 27.13 57.25
C SER A 662 8.28 25.59 57.30
N GLY A 663 9.50 25.03 57.18
CA GLY A 663 9.86 23.78 57.86
C GLY A 663 10.97 22.95 57.21
N ASN A 664 12.22 23.19 57.63
CA ASN A 664 13.40 22.36 57.37
C ASN A 664 13.23 20.89 57.83
N ASN A 665 13.91 19.94 57.18
CA ASN A 665 15.02 19.21 57.85
C ASN A 665 15.78 18.26 56.92
N GLU A 666 17.11 18.36 57.03
CA GLU A 666 18.14 17.40 56.64
C GLU A 666 18.07 16.10 57.47
N THR A 667 18.75 15.05 56.97
CA THR A 667 19.61 14.02 57.65
C THR A 667 19.39 12.61 57.05
N THR A 668 20.30 12.11 56.20
CA THR A 668 21.50 11.26 56.45
C THR A 668 21.25 9.76 56.72
N ALA A 669 21.86 8.97 55.83
CA ALA A 669 22.73 7.81 56.09
C ALA A 669 22.17 6.38 56.32
N ASN A 670 22.56 5.53 55.36
CA ASN A 670 23.23 4.22 55.43
C ASN A 670 22.52 2.88 55.69
N ASP A 671 22.95 1.96 54.82
CA ASP A 671 23.23 0.52 54.95
C ASP A 671 22.11 -0.54 54.85
N GLY A 672 22.29 -1.45 53.87
CA GLY A 672 22.12 -2.89 54.12
C GLY A 672 21.30 -3.72 53.13
N ASN A 673 21.99 -4.28 52.13
CA ASN A 673 21.90 -5.69 51.68
C ASN A 673 20.71 -6.20 50.81
N THR A 674 21.09 -6.66 49.60
CA THR A 674 20.65 -7.88 48.85
C THR A 674 19.15 -8.21 48.70
N ASN A 675 18.61 -8.06 47.48
CA ASN A 675 18.17 -9.16 46.59
C ASN A 675 17.18 -8.69 45.51
N THR A 676 17.29 -9.33 44.33
CA THR A 676 16.25 -9.51 43.29
C THR A 676 15.65 -8.24 42.67
N VAL A 677 16.13 -7.90 41.47
CA VAL A 677 15.51 -6.92 40.56
C VAL A 677 14.23 -7.54 39.98
N GLY A 678 13.09 -7.20 40.60
CA GLY A 678 11.80 -7.22 39.94
C GLY A 678 11.66 -5.95 39.11
N SER A 679 11.52 -6.10 37.80
CA SER A 679 11.13 -5.02 36.89
C SER A 679 9.64 -4.76 37.08
N SER A 680 9.29 -3.64 37.69
CA SER A 680 7.94 -3.08 37.67
C SER A 680 7.96 -1.78 36.87
N ASN A 681 7.82 -1.89 35.55
CA ASN A 681 7.34 -0.80 34.71
C ASN A 681 5.89 -1.13 34.35
N SER A 682 4.96 -0.51 35.06
CA SER A 682 3.53 -0.56 34.79
C SER A 682 3.23 0.30 33.55
N SER A 683 3.14 -0.34 32.39
CA SER A 683 2.42 0.21 31.23
C SER A 683 0.91 0.04 31.43
N PRO A 684 0.05 0.97 30.97
CA PRO A 684 -1.39 0.78 31.04
C PRO A 684 -1.77 -0.47 30.22
N GLU A 685 -2.37 -1.45 30.90
CA GLU A 685 -2.63 -2.79 30.41
C GLU A 685 -3.43 -2.79 29.09
N LEU A 686 -2.76 -3.09 27.98
CA LEU A 686 -3.39 -3.66 26.79
C LEU A 686 -3.80 -5.09 27.18
N SER A 687 -5.11 -5.36 27.25
CA SER A 687 -5.60 -6.73 27.48
C SER A 687 -5.48 -7.53 26.19
N ASN A 688 -4.89 -8.73 26.22
CA ASN A 688 -4.86 -9.67 25.09
C ASN A 688 -6.26 -10.20 24.77
N ALA A 689 -7.10 -9.40 24.09
CA ALA A 689 -8.39 -9.83 23.57
C ALA A 689 -8.21 -10.21 22.08
N PRO A 690 -7.98 -11.49 21.75
CA PRO A 690 -7.70 -11.88 20.38
C PRO A 690 -8.91 -11.64 19.46
N GLY A 691 -8.69 -10.96 18.33
CA GLY A 691 -9.63 -10.85 17.22
C GLY A 691 -9.01 -11.33 15.90
N PHE A 692 -9.72 -11.18 14.78
CA PHE A 692 -9.25 -11.65 13.46
C PHE A 692 -8.59 -10.58 12.58
N ARG A 693 -8.29 -9.40 13.14
CA ARG A 693 -7.61 -8.31 12.44
C ARG A 693 -8.22 -7.98 11.06
N ALA A 694 -9.55 -7.91 11.01
CA ALA A 694 -10.33 -7.67 9.79
C ALA A 694 -10.10 -8.67 8.65
N ALA A 695 -9.65 -9.89 8.95
CA ALA A 695 -9.38 -10.92 7.94
C ALA A 695 -10.60 -11.27 7.10
N GLU A 696 -11.82 -11.22 7.64
CA GLU A 696 -13.04 -11.41 6.87
C GLU A 696 -13.19 -10.39 5.73
N ALA A 697 -12.60 -9.20 5.88
CA ALA A 697 -12.71 -8.13 4.90
C ALA A 697 -11.66 -8.22 3.80
N TYR A 698 -10.46 -8.75 4.06
CA TYR A 698 -9.43 -8.91 3.02
C TYR A 698 -9.37 -10.34 2.46
N VAL A 699 -9.75 -11.40 3.20
CA VAL A 699 -9.86 -12.78 2.69
C VAL A 699 -11.16 -12.93 1.90
N ARG A 700 -11.13 -12.56 0.61
CA ARG A 700 -12.32 -12.39 -0.26
C ARG A 700 -12.24 -13.21 -1.56
N PRO A 701 -13.37 -13.69 -2.11
CA PRO A 701 -13.39 -14.40 -3.39
C PRO A 701 -12.85 -13.53 -4.53
N ALA A 702 -12.18 -14.14 -5.51
CA ALA A 702 -11.59 -13.41 -6.63
C ALA A 702 -11.54 -14.26 -7.91
N PRO A 703 -11.77 -13.67 -9.10
CA PRO A 703 -11.56 -14.35 -10.38
C PRO A 703 -10.06 -14.43 -10.66
N ILE A 704 -9.43 -15.57 -10.39
CA ILE A 704 -7.97 -15.73 -10.53
C ILE A 704 -7.54 -16.01 -11.97
N ALA A 705 -8.44 -16.57 -12.79
CA ALA A 705 -8.24 -16.74 -14.24
C ALA A 705 -9.59 -16.74 -14.96
N THR A 706 -9.76 -15.95 -16.01
CA THR A 706 -11.03 -15.77 -16.72
C THR A 706 -10.91 -16.18 -18.18
N SER A 707 -11.81 -17.06 -18.63
CA SER A 707 -11.89 -17.47 -20.03
C SER A 707 -12.71 -16.47 -20.85
N GLY A 708 -12.07 -15.33 -21.15
CA GLY A 708 -12.70 -14.16 -21.75
C GLY A 708 -12.19 -12.88 -21.09
N GLU A 709 -13.00 -11.83 -21.16
CA GLU A 709 -12.72 -10.54 -20.52
C GLU A 709 -13.65 -10.30 -19.34
N ILE A 710 -13.13 -9.73 -18.25
CA ILE A 710 -13.90 -9.34 -17.08
C ILE A 710 -14.58 -8.00 -17.37
N ALA A 711 -15.91 -7.99 -17.35
CA ALA A 711 -16.71 -6.77 -17.52
C ALA A 711 -17.10 -6.14 -16.18
N GLU A 712 -17.30 -6.95 -15.14
CA GLU A 712 -17.65 -6.51 -13.79
C GLU A 712 -17.33 -7.63 -12.79
N TYR A 713 -16.83 -7.28 -11.61
CA TYR A 713 -16.83 -8.21 -10.48
C TYR A 713 -16.88 -7.45 -9.15
N GLY A 714 -17.28 -8.14 -8.08
CA GLY A 714 -17.23 -7.59 -6.74
C GLY A 714 -17.77 -8.53 -5.68
N PHE A 715 -17.34 -8.33 -4.44
CA PHE A 715 -17.81 -9.07 -3.28
C PHE A 715 -18.59 -8.17 -2.33
N ASN A 716 -19.83 -8.55 -2.02
CA ASN A 716 -20.62 -7.95 -0.96
C ASN A 716 -20.42 -8.71 0.35
N LEU A 717 -19.51 -8.22 1.18
CA LEU A 717 -19.17 -8.83 2.47
C LEU A 717 -20.40 -9.00 3.39
N ARG A 718 -21.32 -8.02 3.42
CA ARG A 718 -22.50 -8.07 4.30
C ARG A 718 -23.49 -9.15 3.90
N GLN A 719 -23.55 -9.50 2.62
CA GLN A 719 -24.46 -10.51 2.08
C GLN A 719 -23.76 -11.83 1.75
N ALA A 720 -22.43 -11.90 1.94
CA ALA A 720 -21.59 -12.99 1.45
C ALA A 720 -21.89 -13.34 -0.02
N GLU A 721 -22.09 -12.33 -0.87
CA GLU A 721 -22.45 -12.50 -2.29
C GLU A 721 -21.30 -12.03 -3.20
N PHE A 722 -20.78 -12.93 -4.04
CA PHE A 722 -19.82 -12.60 -5.09
C PHE A 722 -20.52 -12.59 -6.45
N ASN A 723 -20.27 -11.54 -7.23
CA ASN A 723 -20.79 -11.38 -8.58
C ASN A 723 -19.63 -11.25 -9.57
N LEU A 724 -19.76 -11.90 -10.73
CA LEU A 724 -18.82 -11.82 -11.84
C LEU A 724 -19.60 -11.77 -13.15
N LYS A 725 -19.25 -10.83 -14.02
CA LYS A 725 -19.74 -10.71 -15.39
C LYS A 725 -18.55 -10.76 -16.33
N VAL A 726 -18.65 -11.64 -17.32
CA VAL A 726 -17.58 -11.87 -18.30
C VAL A 726 -18.11 -11.75 -19.72
N TYR A 727 -17.23 -11.42 -20.65
CA TYR A 727 -17.44 -11.57 -22.08
C TYR A 727 -16.59 -12.73 -22.59
N GLY A 728 -17.23 -13.88 -22.85
CA GLY A 728 -16.56 -15.07 -23.35
C GLY A 728 -16.09 -14.90 -24.79
N LEU A 729 -14.82 -15.19 -25.06
CA LEU A 729 -14.19 -15.04 -26.38
C LEU A 729 -14.02 -16.40 -27.06
N SER A 730 -14.61 -16.58 -28.25
CA SER A 730 -14.37 -17.75 -29.11
C SER A 730 -13.17 -17.52 -30.02
N ASP A 731 -11.96 -17.63 -29.48
CA ASP A 731 -10.74 -17.49 -30.28
C ASP A 731 -10.17 -18.87 -30.64
N GLU A 732 -10.27 -19.24 -31.93
CA GLU A 732 -9.70 -20.48 -32.47
C GLU A 732 -8.19 -20.59 -32.25
N LYS A 733 -7.45 -19.46 -32.20
CA LYS A 733 -6.00 -19.47 -31.90
C LYS A 733 -5.73 -19.83 -30.45
N ARG A 734 -6.52 -19.30 -29.51
CA ARG A 734 -6.41 -19.64 -28.08
C ARG A 734 -6.79 -21.09 -27.83
N LEU A 735 -7.83 -21.59 -28.52
CA LEU A 735 -8.19 -23.01 -28.51
C LEU A 735 -7.04 -23.89 -29.01
N ALA A 736 -6.35 -23.49 -30.08
CA ALA A 736 -5.20 -24.23 -30.59
C ALA A 736 -4.00 -24.22 -29.61
N ALA A 737 -3.74 -23.09 -28.94
CA ALA A 737 -2.72 -22.97 -27.90
C ALA A 737 -3.02 -23.88 -26.69
N ALA A 738 -4.25 -23.83 -26.18
CA ALA A 738 -4.71 -24.69 -25.08
C ALA A 738 -4.64 -26.19 -25.45
N LYS A 739 -5.03 -26.57 -26.67
CA LYS A 739 -4.91 -27.95 -27.17
C LYS A 739 -3.45 -28.41 -27.28
N LYS A 740 -2.56 -27.53 -27.74
CA LYS A 740 -1.11 -27.81 -27.82
C LYS A 740 -0.51 -27.99 -26.43
N GLU A 741 -0.90 -27.15 -25.47
CA GLU A 741 -0.44 -27.27 -24.08
C GLU A 741 -0.96 -28.57 -23.44
N ALA A 742 -2.25 -28.90 -23.63
CA ALA A 742 -2.84 -30.15 -23.17
C ALA A 742 -2.17 -31.39 -23.77
N ALA A 743 -1.86 -31.38 -25.07
CA ALA A 743 -1.17 -32.48 -25.75
C ALA A 743 0.25 -32.71 -25.21
N THR A 744 0.96 -31.63 -24.88
CA THR A 744 2.28 -31.69 -24.23
C THR A 744 2.17 -32.34 -22.85
N LEU A 745 1.15 -31.98 -22.06
CA LEU A 745 0.90 -32.55 -20.73
C LEU A 745 0.46 -34.02 -20.77
N ALA A 746 -0.25 -34.43 -21.83
CA ALA A 746 -0.73 -35.80 -22.01
C ALA A 746 0.34 -36.75 -22.56
N ALA A 747 1.45 -36.25 -23.11
CA ALA A 747 2.52 -37.07 -23.66
C ALA A 747 3.22 -37.91 -22.58
N ASP A 748 3.44 -39.19 -22.86
CA ASP A 748 4.20 -40.12 -21.99
C ASP A 748 5.68 -40.12 -22.40
N THR A 749 6.28 -38.92 -22.38
CA THR A 749 7.69 -38.66 -22.68
C THR A 749 8.38 -38.09 -21.43
N PRO A 750 9.72 -38.12 -21.33
CA PRO A 750 10.43 -37.43 -20.24
C PRO A 750 10.02 -35.95 -20.13
N GLU A 751 9.80 -35.28 -21.26
CA GLU A 751 9.29 -33.91 -21.35
C GLU A 751 7.85 -33.77 -20.83
N GLY A 752 6.99 -34.76 -21.09
CA GLY A 752 5.62 -34.81 -20.56
C GLY A 752 5.55 -35.19 -19.08
N GLU A 753 6.47 -36.04 -18.60
CA GLU A 753 6.62 -36.39 -17.18
C GLU A 753 7.21 -35.24 -16.36
N GLU A 754 8.17 -34.53 -16.94
CA GLU A 754 8.72 -33.26 -16.45
C GLU A 754 7.59 -32.22 -16.43
N ALA A 755 6.89 -31.94 -17.54
CA ALA A 755 5.76 -31.01 -17.58
C ALA A 755 4.62 -31.32 -16.57
N ARG A 756 4.34 -32.60 -16.29
CA ARG A 756 3.37 -33.04 -15.26
C ARG A 756 3.86 -32.80 -13.82
N ARG A 757 5.16 -32.87 -13.57
CA ARG A 757 5.79 -32.57 -12.26
C ARG A 757 6.00 -31.07 -12.05
N GLU A 758 5.83 -30.27 -13.10
CA GLU A 758 6.45 -28.95 -13.20
C GLU A 758 5.52 -27.74 -13.29
N ARG A 759 4.18 -27.88 -13.18
CA ARG A 759 3.29 -26.71 -13.12
C ARG A 759 1.91 -26.87 -12.47
N SER A 760 1.47 -25.73 -11.92
CA SER A 760 0.21 -25.40 -11.24
C SER A 760 -0.90 -24.89 -12.18
N LEU A 761 -2.12 -24.78 -11.63
CA LEU A 761 -3.37 -24.21 -12.18
C LEU A 761 -3.85 -24.74 -13.54
N VAL A 762 -3.10 -24.49 -14.61
CA VAL A 762 -3.46 -24.80 -16.00
C VAL A 762 -3.54 -26.31 -16.22
N GLY A 763 -2.65 -27.10 -15.61
CA GLY A 763 -2.62 -28.55 -15.78
C GLY A 763 -3.86 -29.27 -15.23
N ALA A 764 -4.35 -28.88 -14.04
CA ALA A 764 -5.58 -29.42 -13.48
C ALA A 764 -6.82 -29.05 -14.31
N ASP A 765 -6.85 -27.80 -14.79
CA ASP A 765 -7.93 -27.28 -15.64
C ASP A 765 -7.96 -28.00 -17.01
N LEU A 766 -6.80 -28.30 -17.60
CA LEU A 766 -6.67 -29.01 -18.87
C LEU A 766 -6.95 -30.52 -18.76
N ILE A 767 -6.59 -31.17 -17.65
CA ILE A 767 -6.87 -32.60 -17.43
C ILE A 767 -8.38 -32.88 -17.34
N SER A 768 -9.16 -31.90 -16.85
CA SER A 768 -10.62 -32.01 -16.76
C SER A 768 -11.34 -32.06 -18.13
N LEU A 769 -10.62 -31.78 -19.23
CA LEU A 769 -11.18 -31.77 -20.60
C LEU A 769 -11.37 -33.16 -21.22
N ASN A 770 -10.94 -34.25 -20.59
CA ASN A 770 -11.07 -35.61 -21.15
C ASN A 770 -10.56 -35.71 -22.62
N LEU A 771 -9.51 -34.96 -22.97
CA LEU A 771 -8.82 -35.12 -24.24
C LEU A 771 -7.95 -36.38 -24.18
N ALA A 772 -8.59 -37.55 -24.27
CA ALA A 772 -7.89 -38.82 -24.34
C ALA A 772 -7.02 -38.87 -25.63
N PRO A 773 -5.78 -39.37 -25.57
CA PRO A 773 -4.94 -39.49 -26.74
C PRO A 773 -5.46 -40.63 -27.61
N GLY A 774 -6.04 -40.32 -28.78
CA GLY A 774 -6.31 -41.31 -29.83
C GLY A 774 -7.69 -41.31 -30.50
N GLY A 775 -8.56 -40.33 -30.25
CA GLY A 775 -9.84 -40.23 -30.99
C GLY A 775 -9.71 -39.40 -32.27
N GLU A 776 -9.73 -40.04 -33.44
CA GLU A 776 -9.93 -39.36 -34.72
C GLU A 776 -11.20 -38.50 -34.70
N ALA A 777 -11.12 -37.31 -35.28
CA ALA A 777 -12.24 -36.40 -35.45
C ALA A 777 -13.36 -37.05 -36.27
N ALA A 778 -14.45 -37.44 -35.60
CA ALA A 778 -15.73 -37.63 -36.27
C ALA A 778 -16.43 -36.28 -36.32
N GLY A 779 -16.55 -35.70 -37.52
CA GLY A 779 -17.45 -34.58 -37.73
C GLY A 779 -18.89 -34.97 -37.40
N GLY A 780 -19.50 -34.25 -36.47
CA GLY A 780 -20.90 -34.42 -36.09
C GLY A 780 -21.12 -34.20 -34.59
N ASP A 781 -21.69 -33.05 -34.23
CA ASP A 781 -22.36 -32.73 -32.95
C ASP A 781 -21.76 -33.38 -31.70
N ASP A 782 -20.68 -32.81 -31.21
CA ASP A 782 -19.85 -33.32 -30.13
C ASP A 782 -20.31 -32.86 -28.74
N GLY A 783 -21.62 -32.92 -28.42
CA GLY A 783 -22.16 -33.04 -27.06
C GLY A 783 -21.75 -32.03 -25.97
N ASN A 784 -20.93 -31.02 -26.29
CA ASN A 784 -20.31 -30.04 -25.40
C ASN A 784 -20.81 -28.60 -25.73
N GLY A 785 -21.99 -28.52 -26.34
CA GLY A 785 -22.94 -27.40 -26.23
C GLY A 785 -22.39 -25.99 -26.39
N GLY A 786 -21.46 -25.73 -27.33
CA GLY A 786 -20.99 -24.36 -27.62
C GLY A 786 -20.24 -23.67 -26.47
N LEU A 787 -19.73 -24.42 -25.49
CA LEU A 787 -18.97 -23.88 -24.35
C LEU A 787 -17.52 -23.60 -24.73
N LEU A 788 -16.91 -22.64 -24.03
CA LEU A 788 -15.47 -22.41 -24.12
C LEU A 788 -14.69 -23.60 -23.52
N PRO A 789 -13.50 -23.92 -24.07
CA PRO A 789 -12.73 -25.10 -23.68
C PRO A 789 -12.16 -25.00 -22.26
N LEU A 790 -11.78 -23.79 -21.83
CA LEU A 790 -11.17 -23.56 -20.52
C LEU A 790 -12.22 -22.97 -19.57
N PRO A 791 -12.16 -23.30 -18.27
CA PRO A 791 -13.02 -22.68 -17.29
C PRO A 791 -12.51 -21.27 -16.93
N THR A 792 -13.45 -20.40 -16.57
CA THR A 792 -13.20 -19.30 -15.64
C THR A 792 -13.06 -19.89 -14.23
N VAL A 793 -12.03 -19.47 -13.50
CA VAL A 793 -11.66 -19.99 -12.18
C VAL A 793 -11.77 -18.89 -11.14
N VAL A 794 -12.58 -19.14 -10.12
CA VAL A 794 -12.81 -18.24 -8.98
C VAL A 794 -12.27 -18.91 -7.73
N TRP A 795 -11.40 -18.22 -6.99
CA TRP A 795 -10.99 -18.65 -5.66
C TRP A 795 -12.12 -18.36 -4.66
N LEU A 796 -12.45 -19.34 -3.81
CA LEU A 796 -13.51 -19.21 -2.81
C LEU A 796 -12.93 -19.40 -1.40
N PRO A 797 -12.94 -18.37 -0.55
CA PRO A 797 -12.54 -18.52 0.84
C PRO A 797 -13.58 -19.33 1.62
N GLU A 798 -13.14 -20.42 2.24
CA GLU A 798 -13.99 -21.30 3.07
C GLU A 798 -14.73 -20.53 4.19
N TYR A 799 -14.10 -19.49 4.74
CA TYR A 799 -14.71 -18.67 5.79
C TYR A 799 -16.07 -18.08 5.37
N HIS A 800 -16.17 -17.63 4.11
CA HIS A 800 -17.38 -17.05 3.51
C HIS A 800 -18.22 -18.08 2.76
N PHE A 801 -17.60 -19.09 2.16
CA PHE A 801 -18.24 -20.10 1.31
C PHE A 801 -17.93 -21.53 1.80
N PRO A 802 -18.34 -21.90 3.03
CA PRO A 802 -18.13 -23.26 3.52
C PRO A 802 -18.92 -24.24 2.65
N GLU A 803 -18.42 -25.46 2.50
CA GLU A 803 -18.93 -26.48 1.57
C GLU A 803 -20.46 -26.70 1.65
N ASP A 804 -21.04 -26.58 2.83
CA ASP A 804 -22.47 -26.77 3.11
C ASP A 804 -23.33 -25.51 2.93
N SER A 805 -22.72 -24.38 2.59
CA SER A 805 -23.38 -23.07 2.44
C SER A 805 -22.87 -22.33 1.20
N ILE A 806 -23.02 -22.97 0.03
CA ILE A 806 -22.70 -22.35 -1.27
C ILE A 806 -23.87 -22.55 -2.22
N ASP A 807 -24.40 -21.44 -2.71
CA ASP A 807 -25.40 -21.41 -3.78
C ASP A 807 -24.80 -20.69 -4.99
N VAL A 808 -24.86 -21.34 -6.15
CA VAL A 808 -24.22 -20.87 -7.39
C VAL A 808 -25.29 -20.71 -8.48
N GLU A 809 -25.39 -19.51 -9.00
CA GLU A 809 -26.27 -19.16 -10.12
C GLU A 809 -25.39 -18.73 -11.31
N VAL A 810 -25.57 -19.37 -12.47
CA VAL A 810 -24.88 -19.01 -13.72
C VAL A 810 -25.91 -18.73 -14.82
N SER A 811 -25.61 -17.79 -15.72
CA SER A 811 -26.48 -17.51 -16.88
C SER A 811 -26.52 -18.67 -17.87
N ALA A 812 -25.40 -19.37 -18.04
CA ALA A 812 -25.26 -20.50 -18.95
C ALA A 812 -24.05 -21.37 -18.57
N GLY A 813 -24.00 -22.56 -19.17
CA GLY A 813 -22.88 -23.48 -19.06
C GLY A 813 -22.94 -24.36 -17.83
N ARG A 814 -21.77 -24.84 -17.39
CA ARG A 814 -21.63 -25.76 -16.26
C ARG A 814 -20.55 -25.27 -15.31
N TRP A 815 -20.69 -25.60 -14.03
CA TRP A 815 -19.70 -25.29 -13.02
C TRP A 815 -19.43 -26.49 -12.11
N GLU A 816 -18.29 -26.47 -11.44
CA GLU A 816 -17.98 -27.38 -10.34
C GLU A 816 -17.18 -26.63 -9.26
N ILE A 817 -17.24 -27.15 -8.03
CA ILE A 817 -16.39 -26.71 -6.94
C ILE A 817 -15.48 -27.87 -6.54
N SER A 818 -14.19 -27.60 -6.44
CA SER A 818 -13.22 -28.60 -5.99
C SER A 818 -12.19 -27.99 -5.05
N TRP A 819 -11.54 -28.89 -4.32
CA TRP A 819 -10.38 -28.59 -3.51
C TRP A 819 -9.15 -29.07 -4.25
N ASP A 820 -8.35 -28.11 -4.70
CA ASP A 820 -7.12 -28.41 -5.39
C ASP A 820 -5.99 -28.45 -4.35
N ALA A 821 -5.26 -29.56 -4.29
CA ALA A 821 -3.94 -29.55 -3.66
C ALA A 821 -2.99 -28.87 -4.64
N GLU A 822 -2.70 -27.59 -4.42
CA GLU A 822 -1.65 -26.88 -5.13
C GLU A 822 -0.38 -27.00 -4.34
N GLU A 823 0.64 -27.67 -4.90
CA GLU A 823 2.04 -27.78 -4.42
C GLU A 823 2.17 -27.99 -2.89
N THR A 824 1.85 -26.98 -2.09
CA THR A 824 1.94 -26.88 -0.63
C THR A 824 0.64 -26.49 0.13
N ALA A 825 -0.48 -26.14 -0.53
CA ALA A 825 -1.75 -25.72 0.10
C ALA A 825 -3.01 -26.31 -0.60
N THR A 826 -4.06 -26.57 0.18
CA THR A 826 -5.37 -27.00 -0.34
C THR A 826 -6.29 -25.80 -0.46
N LEU A 827 -6.75 -25.49 -1.67
CA LEU A 827 -7.56 -24.30 -1.96
C LEU A 827 -8.89 -24.68 -2.60
N GLN A 828 -9.97 -24.07 -2.14
CA GLN A 828 -11.31 -24.22 -2.70
C GLN A 828 -11.49 -23.29 -3.90
N ARG A 829 -11.95 -23.86 -5.02
CA ARG A 829 -12.17 -23.11 -6.27
C ARG A 829 -13.46 -23.50 -6.92
N LEU A 830 -14.07 -22.52 -7.58
CA LEU A 830 -15.13 -22.74 -8.55
C LEU A 830 -14.55 -22.65 -9.95
N ARG A 831 -14.85 -23.66 -10.78
CA ARG A 831 -14.57 -23.67 -12.22
C ARG A 831 -15.87 -23.54 -12.97
N TRP A 832 -15.94 -22.62 -13.93
CA TRP A 832 -17.13 -22.33 -14.71
C TRP A 832 -16.81 -22.32 -16.21
N TRP A 833 -17.37 -23.29 -16.94
CA TRP A 833 -17.34 -23.34 -18.40
C TRP A 833 -18.60 -22.69 -18.92
N HIS A 834 -18.45 -21.59 -19.65
CA HIS A 834 -19.53 -20.81 -20.20
C HIS A 834 -19.36 -20.64 -21.72
N PRO A 835 -20.45 -20.38 -22.47
CA PRO A 835 -20.35 -20.10 -23.90
C PRO A 835 -19.76 -18.70 -24.16
N PRO A 836 -19.41 -18.38 -25.42
CA PRO A 836 -19.05 -17.03 -25.82
C PRO A 836 -20.14 -15.99 -25.53
N GLY A 837 -19.77 -14.71 -25.56
CA GLY A 837 -20.66 -13.59 -25.29
C GLY A 837 -20.79 -13.25 -23.80
N THR A 838 -21.74 -12.37 -23.48
CA THR A 838 -21.93 -11.87 -22.11
C THR A 838 -22.55 -12.94 -21.21
N GLN A 839 -21.86 -13.29 -20.13
CA GLN A 839 -22.29 -14.29 -19.15
C GLN A 839 -22.16 -13.74 -17.73
N THR A 840 -22.97 -14.25 -16.80
CA THR A 840 -22.96 -13.85 -15.39
C THR A 840 -22.86 -15.06 -14.46
N LEU A 841 -22.11 -14.89 -13.39
CA LEU A 841 -21.96 -15.80 -12.27
C LEU A 841 -22.27 -15.05 -10.97
N LYS A 842 -23.12 -15.65 -10.14
CA LYS A 842 -23.41 -15.20 -8.78
C LYS A 842 -23.18 -16.36 -7.82
N ILE A 843 -22.49 -16.09 -6.71
CA ILE A 843 -22.22 -17.07 -5.65
C ILE A 843 -22.67 -16.47 -4.33
N LYS A 844 -23.56 -17.16 -3.61
CA LYS A 844 -23.98 -16.80 -2.26
C LYS A 844 -23.36 -17.76 -1.26
N GLY A 845 -22.81 -17.20 -0.19
CA GLY A 845 -22.15 -17.91 0.90
C GLY A 845 -22.92 -17.83 2.21
N ARG A 846 -22.23 -18.15 3.31
CA ARG A 846 -22.75 -18.03 4.67
C ARG A 846 -22.72 -16.58 5.12
N VAL A 847 -23.90 -15.97 5.28
CA VAL A 847 -24.01 -14.64 5.92
C VAL A 847 -23.62 -14.77 7.39
N ARG A 848 -22.56 -14.05 7.79
CA ARG A 848 -22.12 -13.94 9.18
C ARG A 848 -22.47 -12.56 9.71
N LYS A 849 -22.81 -12.46 11.00
CA LYS A 849 -22.83 -11.14 11.65
C LYS A 849 -21.41 -10.57 11.58
N TYR A 850 -21.31 -9.27 11.33
CA TYR A 850 -20.01 -8.58 11.32
C TYR A 850 -19.32 -8.89 12.65
N ASN A 851 -18.12 -9.49 12.57
CA ASN A 851 -17.29 -9.83 13.72
C ASN A 851 -17.84 -10.93 14.69
N ASP A 852 -18.66 -11.86 14.22
CA ASP A 852 -19.11 -12.99 15.06
C ASP A 852 -17.98 -14.03 15.25
N VAL A 853 -17.30 -13.97 16.40
CA VAL A 853 -16.35 -15.02 16.82
C VAL A 853 -17.15 -16.19 17.39
N GLU A 854 -17.43 -17.21 16.56
CA GLU A 854 -18.03 -18.46 17.03
C GLU A 854 -17.20 -19.04 18.19
N GLY A 855 -17.70 -18.91 19.43
CA GLY A 855 -17.06 -19.43 20.66
C GLY A 855 -16.44 -18.40 21.62
N ALA A 856 -16.53 -17.09 21.37
CA ALA A 856 -16.06 -16.04 22.30
C ALA A 856 -17.14 -15.52 23.28
N THR A 857 -18.27 -16.20 23.41
CA THR A 857 -19.38 -15.75 24.26
C THR A 857 -19.17 -16.12 25.73
N GLY A 858 -18.64 -15.14 26.47
CA GLY A 858 -18.71 -15.07 27.93
C GLY A 858 -19.34 -13.76 28.41
N ARG A 859 -20.19 -13.09 27.61
CA ARG A 859 -20.89 -11.87 28.03
C ARG A 859 -22.39 -11.95 27.77
N GLU A 860 -23.12 -11.43 28.75
CA GLU A 860 -24.55 -11.56 28.99
C GLU A 860 -25.40 -10.87 27.92
N ASP A 861 -25.84 -11.63 26.91
CA ASP A 861 -26.84 -11.21 25.91
C ASP A 861 -28.29 -11.15 26.48
N GLY A 862 -28.45 -10.74 27.74
CA GLY A 862 -29.74 -10.84 28.45
C GLY A 862 -30.54 -9.53 28.54
N TYR A 863 -29.89 -8.36 28.46
CA TYR A 863 -30.53 -7.12 28.93
C TYR A 863 -31.31 -6.37 27.84
N TYR A 864 -30.80 -6.31 26.61
CA TYR A 864 -31.45 -5.56 25.52
C TYR A 864 -32.55 -6.37 24.81
N ASP A 865 -32.46 -7.70 24.78
CA ASP A 865 -33.53 -8.57 24.27
C ASP A 865 -34.73 -8.66 25.23
N GLN A 866 -34.52 -8.46 26.54
CA GLN A 866 -35.61 -8.35 27.52
C GLN A 866 -36.35 -7.02 27.43
N LEU A 867 -35.68 -5.92 27.10
CA LEU A 867 -36.29 -4.60 26.90
C LEU A 867 -37.14 -4.53 25.62
N SER A 868 -36.72 -5.25 24.58
CA SER A 868 -37.41 -5.31 23.29
C SER A 868 -38.74 -6.09 23.39
N ASN A 869 -38.73 -7.21 24.13
CA ASN A 869 -39.93 -8.02 24.38
C ASN A 869 -40.92 -7.39 25.38
N TRP A 870 -40.51 -6.40 26.17
CA TRP A 870 -41.40 -5.70 27.11
C TRP A 870 -42.24 -4.61 26.45
N LEU A 871 -41.82 -4.10 25.28
CA LEU A 871 -42.46 -3.01 24.55
C LEU A 871 -43.50 -3.47 23.49
N GLU A 872 -43.56 -4.76 23.16
CA GLU A 872 -44.52 -5.32 22.19
C GLU A 872 -45.74 -6.02 22.83
N GLY A 873 -45.76 -6.18 24.16
CA GLY A 873 -46.85 -6.85 24.87
C GLY A 873 -47.94 -5.89 25.36
N GLY A 874 -48.88 -5.52 24.48
CA GLY A 874 -50.08 -4.77 24.87
C GLY A 874 -50.91 -5.50 25.93
N CYS A 875 -51.08 -4.88 27.11
CA CYS A 875 -51.97 -5.38 28.16
C CYS A 875 -52.93 -4.25 28.60
N SER A 876 -54.20 -4.38 28.20
CA SER A 876 -55.31 -3.54 28.65
C SER A 876 -55.80 -3.99 30.02
N VAL A 877 -55.85 -3.11 31.02
CA VAL A 877 -56.82 -3.21 32.14
C VAL A 877 -57.18 -1.81 32.67
N MET A 878 -58.48 -1.51 32.54
CA MET A 878 -59.32 -0.45 33.12
C MET A 878 -59.07 1.03 32.79
#